data_AF-A0A671RPB5-F1
#
_entry.id   AF-A0A671RPB5-F1
#
_cell.length_a   1.000
_cell.length_b   1.000
_cell.length_c   1.000
_cell.angle_alpha   90.00
_cell.angle_beta   90.00
_cell.angle_gamma   90.00
#
_symmetry.space_group_name_H-M   'P 1'
#
loop_
_entity.id
_entity.type
_entity.pdbx_description
1 polymer ?
#
loop_
_entity_poly.entity_id
_entity_poly.type
_entity_poly.pdbx_seq_one_letter_code
_entity_poly.pdbx_strand_id
1 'polypeptide(L)'
;MKRRAQASDEPLKKRKAVHSSQSESLSDVEDHKPSFSRPSNSQNAEGNDASSEASSKFSMYNRVSQKLMAKMGFREGEGLGKFGQGRKEIVETSTQRGRRGLGLTLKGFQGDLNVDWQDEPEPSALESVTWFPESSPEIPDADELKDWMTVGQVFYLLSLVHMGLRCKQCFINISLTNKPLHLIIGYDKDLTNCIEKKCNLNIGISFECLITGVSGEGGIDGDGDIMRPENITAFRNFVLDSTEGRGLHFLMADGGFSVEGQENIQEILSKQLLLCQFLTAMSAVRPGGHFVCKTFDLFTPFSVGLIYLLYLCFERVSLFKPVTSRPANSERYVVCKSLKPGTDAVREYMFTINLKLNQFRHSDRDVTEVVPLDIIKGDTDFFQFMINSNESHCAVQIKALAKIHAYVRDTTLFEPRQADIRKECLKLWGIPDKARVTHPTSDPKAKFSELVKVIIFSSRPTALNSGNLDKLQHVLDYRCIVGGGEQLFLLGLGRSQIYTWDGKAPLRWKKLENFKLELPRDTLLSVEIVQELKGEGKAQRRINAVHVLDALVLNGTDVRDQHFNQRIQMAEKFVKAVSKPSRPDMNPIRVKEVYRLEEMEKIFVRLEMKVTKSSGGMPRLSYTGRDDRHFLPSGLYIIKTVNDPWTMAFSKSSKRKFFYNKQTKESTYALPPGSVAPFHACHQDRLFWAWEEGVRVHDSQTRVNPDKLSKDDVLSFIHHNPLQSIS
;
A
#
# COMPACT_ATOMS: atom_id res chain seq x y z
N MET A 1 20.92 53.41 38.16
CA MET A 1 21.66 52.47 39.03
C MET A 1 22.09 51.26 38.20
N LYS A 2 23.39 51.11 37.99
CA LYS A 2 24.07 50.02 37.24
C LYS A 2 24.36 48.85 38.18
N ARG A 3 24.36 47.61 37.65
CA ARG A 3 25.19 46.42 37.99
C ARG A 3 24.78 45.32 36.98
N ARG A 4 25.53 44.88 35.96
CA ARG A 4 26.92 44.41 35.76
C ARG A 4 27.20 43.04 36.42
N ALA A 5 27.32 42.00 35.59
CA ALA A 5 28.08 40.75 35.78
C ALA A 5 28.31 40.16 34.36
N GLN A 6 29.37 40.54 33.64
CA GLN A 6 30.73 39.96 33.60
C GLN A 6 30.81 38.49 33.18
N ALA A 7 31.28 38.32 31.94
CA ALA A 7 31.71 37.09 31.29
C ALA A 7 33.18 36.79 31.63
N SER A 8 33.54 35.50 31.62
CA SER A 8 34.91 35.01 31.66
C SER A 8 35.13 34.01 30.52
N ASP A 9 36.06 34.37 29.63
CA ASP A 9 36.65 33.54 28.57
C ASP A 9 37.57 32.45 29.17
N GLU A 10 37.53 31.24 28.58
CA GLU A 10 38.74 30.46 28.25
C GLU A 10 38.45 29.36 27.18
N PRO A 11 39.46 28.93 26.39
CA PRO A 11 39.24 28.46 25.02
C PRO A 11 39.37 26.93 24.83
N LEU A 12 38.55 26.39 23.92
CA LEU A 12 38.61 24.99 23.45
C LEU A 12 39.82 24.74 22.52
N LYS A 13 40.71 23.86 22.96
CA LYS A 13 41.87 23.33 22.23
C LYS A 13 41.44 22.54 20.98
N LYS A 14 41.83 23.05 19.80
CA LYS A 14 41.86 22.32 18.52
C LYS A 14 43.02 21.32 18.50
N ARG A 15 42.74 20.04 18.26
CA ARG A 15 43.75 19.06 17.84
C ARG A 15 43.80 19.02 16.30
N LYS A 16 44.97 19.33 15.74
CA LYS A 16 45.32 19.14 14.33
C LYS A 16 45.63 17.67 14.08
N ALA A 17 45.10 17.09 13.00
CA ALA A 17 45.64 15.90 12.37
C ALA A 17 46.11 16.28 10.96
N VAL A 18 47.38 16.02 10.69
CA VAL A 18 48.10 16.19 9.43
C VAL A 18 48.01 14.86 8.70
N HIS A 19 47.62 14.85 7.42
CA HIS A 19 48.03 13.79 6.50
C HIS A 19 48.30 14.38 5.11
N SER A 20 49.51 14.11 4.64
CA SER A 20 50.05 14.49 3.35
C SER A 20 49.58 13.56 2.22
N SER A 21 49.54 14.17 1.04
CA SER A 21 49.49 13.64 -0.32
C SER A 21 50.20 12.30 -0.60
N GLN A 22 49.59 11.47 -1.44
CA GLN A 22 50.02 11.19 -2.83
C GLN A 22 49.18 10.03 -3.42
N SER A 23 48.58 10.24 -4.60
CA SER A 23 47.96 9.18 -5.41
C SER A 23 48.57 9.23 -6.81
N GLU A 24 49.34 8.21 -7.14
CA GLU A 24 49.82 7.96 -8.50
C GLU A 24 48.92 6.94 -9.20
N SER A 25 48.63 7.27 -10.46
CA SER A 25 47.91 6.54 -11.49
C SER A 25 48.73 5.41 -12.11
N LEU A 26 48.10 4.31 -12.51
CA LEU A 26 48.48 3.54 -13.71
C LEU A 26 47.26 2.78 -14.29
N SER A 27 47.21 2.76 -15.62
CA SER A 27 46.18 2.26 -16.56
C SER A 27 46.14 0.74 -16.70
N ASP A 28 45.09 0.18 -17.32
CA ASP A 28 45.14 -0.64 -18.55
C ASP A 28 43.75 -1.21 -18.94
N VAL A 29 43.21 -0.82 -20.11
CA VAL A 29 43.10 -1.53 -21.41
C VAL A 29 41.90 -2.50 -21.52
N GLU A 30 41.03 -2.18 -22.48
CA GLU A 30 39.85 -2.93 -22.94
C GLU A 30 40.21 -4.25 -23.63
N ASP A 31 39.35 -5.27 -23.55
CA ASP A 31 39.33 -6.29 -24.60
C ASP A 31 37.98 -7.02 -24.82
N HIS A 32 37.79 -7.39 -26.08
CA HIS A 32 36.55 -7.77 -26.78
C HIS A 32 35.90 -9.12 -26.40
N LYS A 33 34.56 -9.19 -26.53
CA LYS A 33 33.77 -10.44 -26.58
C LYS A 33 33.70 -11.01 -28.01
N PRO A 34 33.89 -12.33 -28.23
CA PRO A 34 33.54 -12.97 -29.49
C PRO A 34 32.19 -13.72 -29.45
N SER A 35 31.50 -13.67 -30.59
CA SER A 35 30.23 -14.30 -30.95
C SER A 35 30.37 -15.80 -31.28
N PHE A 36 29.31 -16.59 -31.10
CA PHE A 36 29.25 -18.00 -31.50
C PHE A 36 28.43 -18.23 -32.79
N SER A 37 29.03 -18.93 -33.75
CA SER A 37 28.39 -19.54 -34.94
C SER A 37 28.51 -21.07 -34.88
N ARG A 38 27.47 -21.78 -35.39
CA ARG A 38 27.36 -23.26 -35.54
C ARG A 38 27.95 -23.71 -36.89
N PRO A 39 28.54 -24.93 -37.01
CA PRO A 39 27.89 -26.03 -37.78
C PRO A 39 28.33 -27.48 -37.33
N SER A 40 27.54 -28.57 -37.41
CA SER A 40 27.12 -29.52 -38.49
C SER A 40 27.74 -30.94 -38.37
N ASN A 41 26.93 -31.96 -38.67
CA ASN A 41 27.15 -33.44 -38.60
C ASN A 41 28.25 -34.04 -39.52
N SER A 42 28.85 -35.18 -39.15
CA SER A 42 28.83 -36.48 -39.92
C SER A 42 29.85 -37.57 -39.45
N GLN A 43 29.31 -38.80 -39.33
CA GLN A 43 29.75 -40.16 -39.72
C GLN A 43 31.12 -40.84 -39.38
N ASN A 44 30.98 -42.00 -38.69
CA ASN A 44 31.52 -43.39 -38.83
C ASN A 44 33.00 -43.71 -39.19
N ALA A 45 33.63 -44.61 -38.40
CA ALA A 45 34.11 -45.97 -38.79
C ALA A 45 34.89 -46.67 -37.63
N GLU A 46 34.89 -48.01 -37.66
CA GLU A 46 35.18 -48.99 -36.60
C GLU A 46 36.65 -49.43 -36.44
N GLY A 47 36.98 -50.08 -35.30
CA GLY A 47 38.17 -50.92 -35.09
C GLY A 47 38.40 -51.32 -33.62
N ASN A 48 38.24 -52.62 -33.30
CA ASN A 48 38.45 -53.29 -32.00
C ASN A 48 39.90 -53.19 -31.45
N ASP A 49 40.10 -53.14 -30.12
CA ASP A 49 40.52 -54.31 -29.31
C ASP A 49 40.58 -54.01 -27.79
N ALA A 50 40.43 -55.05 -26.98
CA ALA A 50 40.15 -55.01 -25.54
C ALA A 50 41.39 -54.81 -24.64
N SER A 51 41.28 -53.91 -23.65
CA SER A 51 41.70 -54.13 -22.24
C SER A 51 41.52 -52.87 -21.37
N SER A 52 41.20 -53.08 -20.09
CA SER A 52 41.16 -52.13 -18.96
C SER A 52 39.81 -51.48 -18.59
N GLU A 53 39.28 -51.88 -17.43
CA GLU A 53 38.13 -51.30 -16.70
C GLU A 53 38.32 -49.83 -16.28
N ALA A 54 39.41 -49.17 -16.67
CA ALA A 54 39.60 -47.72 -16.50
C ALA A 54 39.08 -46.89 -17.69
N SER A 55 38.82 -47.53 -18.85
CA SER A 55 38.49 -46.83 -20.11
C SER A 55 37.06 -46.28 -20.20
N SER A 56 36.14 -46.62 -19.27
CA SER A 56 34.71 -46.29 -19.47
C SER A 56 34.30 -44.87 -19.08
N LYS A 57 35.01 -44.19 -18.16
CA LYS A 57 34.58 -42.87 -17.63
C LYS A 57 34.96 -41.67 -18.50
N PHE A 58 36.01 -41.74 -19.33
CA PHE A 58 36.40 -40.63 -20.20
C PHE A 58 35.46 -40.49 -21.43
N SER A 59 34.80 -41.58 -21.82
CA SER A 59 33.80 -41.60 -22.89
C SER A 59 32.51 -40.83 -22.57
N MET A 60 32.25 -40.57 -21.28
CA MET A 60 31.03 -39.92 -20.78
C MET A 60 30.98 -38.41 -21.09
N TYR A 61 32.12 -37.79 -21.40
CA TYR A 61 32.22 -36.37 -21.73
C TYR A 61 32.02 -36.12 -23.22
N ASN A 62 31.33 -35.03 -23.58
CA ASN A 62 31.17 -34.69 -24.99
C ASN A 62 32.52 -34.34 -25.67
N ARG A 63 32.58 -34.46 -27.00
CA ARG A 63 33.82 -34.23 -27.79
C ARG A 63 34.43 -32.83 -27.61
N VAL A 64 33.62 -31.83 -27.25
CA VAL A 64 34.10 -30.45 -27.00
C VAL A 64 34.84 -30.39 -25.67
N SER A 65 34.26 -30.98 -24.62
CA SER A 65 34.87 -31.10 -23.30
C SER A 65 36.19 -31.88 -23.36
N GLN A 66 36.24 -32.98 -24.11
CA GLN A 66 37.47 -33.78 -24.28
C GLN A 66 38.60 -32.98 -24.94
N LYS A 67 38.32 -32.23 -26.01
CA LYS A 67 39.33 -31.37 -26.66
C LYS A 67 39.82 -30.24 -25.75
N LEU A 68 38.94 -29.67 -24.93
CA LEU A 68 39.28 -28.60 -24.00
C LEU A 68 40.16 -29.13 -22.86
N MET A 69 39.83 -30.31 -22.33
CA MET A 69 40.63 -31.00 -21.30
C MET A 69 42.02 -31.37 -21.82
N ALA A 70 42.13 -31.88 -23.04
CA ALA A 70 43.42 -32.18 -23.67
C ALA A 70 44.28 -30.92 -23.86
N LYS A 71 43.68 -29.79 -24.26
CA LYS A 71 44.38 -28.50 -24.43
C LYS A 71 44.88 -27.91 -23.10
N MET A 72 44.28 -28.30 -21.98
CA MET A 72 44.66 -27.92 -20.61
C MET A 72 45.62 -28.92 -19.95
N GLY A 73 46.14 -29.89 -20.70
CA GLY A 73 47.15 -30.86 -20.22
C GLY A 73 46.60 -32.06 -19.46
N PHE A 74 45.30 -32.36 -19.58
CA PHE A 74 44.70 -33.56 -18.98
C PHE A 74 45.28 -34.85 -19.58
N ARG A 75 45.67 -35.79 -18.72
CA ARG A 75 46.05 -37.17 -19.06
C ARG A 75 45.11 -38.13 -18.33
N GLU A 76 44.62 -39.14 -19.03
CA GLU A 76 43.67 -40.10 -18.47
C GLU A 76 44.28 -40.83 -17.26
N GLY A 77 43.61 -40.77 -16.10
CA GLY A 77 44.11 -41.31 -14.82
C GLY A 77 44.89 -40.33 -13.92
N GLU A 78 45.18 -39.12 -14.41
CA GLU A 78 45.89 -38.08 -13.66
C GLU A 78 45.01 -36.85 -13.39
N GLY A 79 45.33 -36.11 -12.32
CA GLY A 79 44.66 -34.87 -11.96
C GLY A 79 45.06 -33.71 -12.86
N LEU A 80 44.13 -32.83 -13.24
CA LEU A 80 44.45 -31.66 -14.08
C LEU A 80 45.46 -30.70 -13.40
N GLY A 81 46.58 -30.39 -14.06
CA GLY A 81 47.63 -29.47 -13.58
C GLY A 81 49.05 -29.90 -13.98
N LYS A 82 50.02 -28.98 -13.99
CA LYS A 82 51.40 -29.23 -14.45
C LYS A 82 52.12 -30.40 -13.73
N PHE A 83 51.69 -30.74 -12.51
CA PHE A 83 52.24 -31.83 -11.70
C PHE A 83 51.19 -32.88 -11.29
N GLY A 84 50.07 -32.99 -12.01
CA GLY A 84 49.05 -34.01 -11.70
C GLY A 84 48.22 -33.72 -10.44
N GLN A 85 48.29 -32.50 -9.89
CA GLN A 85 47.72 -32.13 -8.58
C GLN A 85 46.19 -31.98 -8.55
N GLY A 86 45.51 -32.03 -9.70
CA GLY A 86 44.06 -31.94 -9.78
C GLY A 86 43.36 -33.18 -9.21
N ARG A 87 42.04 -33.11 -9.03
CA ARG A 87 41.26 -34.31 -8.68
C ARG A 87 41.29 -35.32 -9.82
N LYS A 88 41.51 -36.59 -9.48
CA LYS A 88 41.47 -37.74 -10.41
C LYS A 88 40.06 -38.24 -10.69
N GLU A 89 39.11 -37.97 -9.79
CA GLU A 89 37.72 -38.45 -9.91
C GLU A 89 36.72 -37.33 -10.16
N ILE A 90 35.65 -37.67 -10.89
CA ILE A 90 34.53 -36.79 -11.19
C ILE A 90 33.93 -36.31 -9.87
N VAL A 91 33.72 -34.99 -9.73
CA VAL A 91 32.92 -34.46 -8.63
C VAL A 91 31.51 -35.01 -8.82
N GLU A 92 31.12 -35.99 -7.98
CA GLU A 92 29.78 -36.55 -8.01
C GLU A 92 28.75 -35.42 -7.97
N THR A 93 27.82 -35.45 -8.91
CA THR A 93 26.71 -34.50 -8.95
C THR A 93 25.93 -34.64 -7.67
N SER A 94 25.90 -33.57 -6.88
CA SER A 94 25.07 -33.48 -5.69
C SER A 94 23.63 -33.88 -6.01
N THR A 95 23.15 -34.94 -5.38
CA THR A 95 21.75 -35.35 -5.40
C THR A 95 20.88 -34.47 -4.47
N GLN A 96 21.47 -33.45 -3.83
CA GLN A 96 20.75 -32.56 -2.92
C GLN A 96 19.98 -31.48 -3.69
N ARG A 97 18.65 -31.61 -3.73
CA ARG A 97 17.75 -30.46 -3.91
C ARG A 97 17.46 -29.83 -2.54
N GLY A 98 18.22 -28.80 -2.19
CA GLY A 98 17.99 -27.98 -0.99
C GLY A 98 19.26 -27.30 -0.46
N ARG A 99 19.12 -26.09 0.12
CA ARG A 99 20.24 -25.32 0.69
C ARG A 99 20.56 -25.76 2.13
N ARG A 100 21.09 -26.97 2.37
CA ARG A 100 21.73 -27.34 3.65
C ARG A 100 22.87 -28.33 3.38
N GLY A 101 24.06 -28.02 3.86
CA GLY A 101 25.33 -28.67 3.49
C GLY A 101 25.48 -30.15 3.90
N LEU A 102 26.61 -30.74 3.50
CA LEU A 102 26.96 -32.15 3.67
C LEU A 102 27.14 -32.55 5.15
N GLY A 103 26.50 -33.64 5.59
CA GLY A 103 26.87 -34.38 6.80
C GLY A 103 26.23 -33.98 8.14
N LEU A 104 25.09 -33.29 8.15
CA LEU A 104 24.44 -32.88 9.41
C LEU A 104 23.60 -34.01 10.04
N THR A 105 24.14 -34.69 11.06
CA THR A 105 23.38 -35.57 11.95
C THR A 105 22.80 -34.74 13.11
N LEU A 106 21.47 -34.61 13.19
CA LEU A 106 20.81 -33.84 14.26
C LEU A 106 20.79 -34.64 15.58
N LYS A 107 21.60 -34.22 16.57
CA LYS A 107 21.50 -34.74 17.95
C LYS A 107 20.21 -34.20 18.59
N GLY A 108 19.34 -35.08 19.07
CA GLY A 108 18.04 -34.74 19.71
C GLY A 108 16.80 -35.43 19.12
N PHE A 109 16.94 -36.18 18.03
CA PHE A 109 15.83 -36.83 17.29
C PHE A 109 15.69 -38.35 17.57
N GLN A 110 16.19 -38.82 18.72
CA GLN A 110 16.25 -40.26 19.05
C GLN A 110 15.04 -40.79 19.82
N GLY A 111 14.02 -39.95 20.09
CA GLY A 111 12.78 -40.38 20.74
C GLY A 111 11.71 -40.74 19.71
N ASP A 112 11.05 -41.88 19.89
CA ASP A 112 9.84 -42.20 19.12
C ASP A 112 8.66 -41.40 19.71
N LEU A 113 8.03 -40.58 18.85
CA LEU A 113 6.79 -39.87 19.19
C LEU A 113 5.64 -40.86 19.07
N ASN A 114 4.97 -41.15 20.19
CA ASN A 114 3.80 -42.04 20.21
C ASN A 114 2.53 -41.30 19.76
N VAL A 115 2.56 -40.68 18.58
CA VAL A 115 1.48 -39.90 17.98
C VAL A 115 1.19 -40.45 16.59
N ASP A 116 -0.02 -40.97 16.39
CA ASP A 116 -0.48 -41.36 15.06
C ASP A 116 -0.99 -40.13 14.29
N TRP A 117 -0.19 -39.69 13.32
CA TRP A 117 -0.53 -38.58 12.42
C TRP A 117 -1.19 -39.05 11.13
N GLN A 118 -1.28 -40.36 10.88
CA GLN A 118 -1.87 -40.89 9.64
C GLN A 118 -3.40 -40.88 9.69
N ASP A 119 -3.99 -40.89 10.88
CA ASP A 119 -5.41 -40.63 11.13
C ASP A 119 -5.77 -39.12 11.08
N GLU A 120 -5.14 -38.36 10.17
CA GLU A 120 -5.56 -36.99 9.85
C GLU A 120 -6.65 -37.02 8.77
N PRO A 121 -7.68 -36.16 8.84
CA PRO A 121 -8.64 -36.04 7.75
C PRO A 121 -7.93 -35.58 6.47
N GLU A 122 -8.47 -35.99 5.33
CA GLU A 122 -7.89 -35.58 4.04
C GLU A 122 -7.83 -34.05 3.91
N PRO A 123 -6.70 -33.49 3.41
CA PRO A 123 -6.60 -32.06 3.21
C PRO A 123 -7.65 -31.55 2.21
N SER A 124 -8.28 -30.43 2.53
CA SER A 124 -9.36 -29.85 1.74
C SER A 124 -9.21 -28.32 1.60
N ALA A 125 -9.66 -27.78 0.47
CA ALA A 125 -9.84 -26.33 0.28
C ALA A 125 -11.08 -25.78 1.02
N LEU A 126 -11.95 -26.66 1.51
CA LEU A 126 -13.10 -26.29 2.33
C LEU A 126 -12.70 -26.17 3.80
N GLU A 127 -13.03 -25.03 4.39
CA GLU A 127 -12.73 -24.68 5.77
C GLU A 127 -14.04 -24.20 6.40
N SER A 128 -14.30 -24.67 7.63
CA SER A 128 -15.38 -24.20 8.47
C SER A 128 -14.89 -23.10 9.40
N VAL A 129 -15.70 -22.05 9.59
CA VAL A 129 -15.43 -21.00 10.57
C VAL A 129 -16.40 -21.17 11.72
N THR A 130 -15.87 -21.48 12.91
CA THR A 130 -16.65 -21.53 14.14
C THR A 130 -16.54 -20.18 14.84
N TRP A 131 -17.68 -19.58 15.18
CA TRP A 131 -17.77 -18.30 15.84
C TRP A 131 -18.08 -18.52 17.32
N PHE A 132 -17.60 -17.62 18.19
CA PHE A 132 -18.12 -17.55 19.55
C PHE A 132 -19.65 -17.38 19.52
N PRO A 133 -20.36 -17.80 20.58
CA PRO A 133 -21.74 -17.36 20.81
C PRO A 133 -21.84 -15.82 20.77
N GLU A 134 -23.04 -15.28 20.57
CA GLU A 134 -23.20 -13.82 20.69
C GLU A 134 -22.99 -13.44 22.15
N SER A 135 -22.22 -12.38 22.40
CA SER A 135 -21.97 -11.90 23.75
C SER A 135 -23.30 -11.51 24.40
N SER A 136 -23.65 -12.19 25.48
CA SER A 136 -24.76 -11.81 26.35
C SER A 136 -24.45 -10.65 27.31
N PRO A 137 -23.21 -10.44 27.79
CA PRO A 137 -22.93 -9.33 28.71
C PRO A 137 -22.89 -7.97 28.02
N GLU A 138 -23.23 -6.92 28.77
CA GLU A 138 -23.04 -5.53 28.36
C GLU A 138 -21.55 -5.17 28.28
N ILE A 139 -21.23 -4.11 27.53
CA ILE A 139 -19.85 -3.60 27.44
C ILE A 139 -19.54 -2.94 28.79
N PRO A 140 -18.44 -3.33 29.46
CA PRO A 140 -18.12 -2.81 30.79
C PRO A 140 -17.74 -1.33 30.70
N ASP A 141 -18.19 -0.57 31.70
CA ASP A 141 -17.88 0.84 31.82
C ASP A 141 -16.52 1.08 32.52
N ALA A 142 -16.17 2.36 32.69
CA ALA A 142 -14.88 2.72 33.29
C ALA A 142 -14.78 2.35 34.77
N ASP A 143 -15.90 2.29 35.50
CA ASP A 143 -15.94 1.97 36.92
C ASP A 143 -15.73 0.47 37.13
N GLU A 144 -16.37 -0.37 36.31
CA GLU A 144 -16.15 -1.83 36.32
C GLU A 144 -14.69 -2.18 35.97
N LEU A 145 -14.15 -1.57 34.90
CA LEU A 145 -12.81 -1.88 34.38
C LEU A 145 -11.67 -1.48 35.32
N LYS A 146 -11.91 -0.54 36.24
CA LYS A 146 -10.89 0.02 37.14
C LYS A 146 -10.14 -1.05 37.93
N ASP A 147 -10.84 -2.09 38.36
CA ASP A 147 -10.33 -3.11 39.26
C ASP A 147 -9.96 -4.43 38.54
N TRP A 148 -10.06 -4.48 37.21
CA TRP A 148 -9.81 -5.70 36.43
C TRP A 148 -8.32 -6.02 36.21
N MET A 149 -7.46 -5.00 36.23
CA MET A 149 -6.04 -5.16 35.91
C MET A 149 -5.25 -5.73 37.11
N THR A 150 -4.68 -6.92 36.95
CA THR A 150 -3.83 -7.53 37.98
C THR A 150 -2.35 -7.40 37.61
N VAL A 151 -1.53 -6.97 38.58
CA VAL A 151 -0.07 -6.87 38.42
C VAL A 151 0.62 -7.86 39.36
N GLY A 152 1.40 -8.77 38.78
CA GLY A 152 2.16 -9.78 39.50
C GLY A 152 3.65 -9.71 39.22
N GLN A 153 4.40 -10.71 39.68
CA GLN A 153 5.76 -10.97 39.21
C GLN A 153 5.74 -11.54 37.78
N VAL A 154 6.84 -11.38 37.05
CA VAL A 154 7.03 -12.02 35.74
C VAL A 154 7.06 -13.54 35.94
N PHE A 155 5.94 -14.21 35.68
CA PHE A 155 5.85 -15.67 35.73
C PHE A 155 6.16 -16.27 34.35
N TYR A 156 7.33 -16.91 34.22
CA TYR A 156 7.66 -17.79 33.10
C TYR A 156 7.16 -19.24 33.32
N LEU A 157 6.14 -19.43 34.16
CA LEU A 157 5.74 -20.76 34.60
C LEU A 157 4.85 -21.43 33.55
N LEU A 158 5.50 -22.10 32.60
CA LEU A 158 4.89 -23.03 31.65
C LEU A 158 4.50 -24.38 32.30
N SER A 159 4.12 -24.38 33.58
CA SER A 159 3.73 -25.61 34.28
C SER A 159 2.37 -26.16 33.83
N LEU A 160 1.52 -25.35 33.18
CA LEU A 160 0.21 -25.78 32.66
C LEU A 160 0.25 -26.49 31.29
N VAL A 161 1.41 -26.58 30.62
CA VAL A 161 1.52 -27.15 29.26
C VAL A 161 2.48 -28.35 29.23
N HIS A 162 2.33 -29.28 30.17
CA HIS A 162 3.26 -30.43 30.28
C HIS A 162 3.21 -31.40 29.06
N MET A 163 2.14 -31.42 28.25
CA MET A 163 2.09 -32.22 27.02
C MET A 163 2.47 -31.45 25.74
N GLY A 164 2.01 -30.20 25.56
CA GLY A 164 2.27 -29.42 24.33
C GLY A 164 3.74 -28.99 24.17
N LEU A 165 4.42 -28.70 25.28
CA LEU A 165 5.81 -28.21 25.25
C LEU A 165 6.85 -29.27 24.94
N ARG A 166 6.63 -30.49 25.42
CA ARG A 166 7.53 -31.61 25.11
C ARG A 166 7.57 -31.89 23.61
N CYS A 167 6.47 -31.65 22.90
CA CYS A 167 6.41 -31.81 21.45
C CYS A 167 7.16 -30.66 20.74
N LYS A 168 6.92 -29.39 21.09
CA LYS A 168 7.55 -28.23 20.43
C LYS A 168 9.09 -28.17 20.57
N GLN A 169 9.66 -28.63 21.70
CA GLN A 169 11.11 -28.62 21.95
C GLN A 169 11.92 -29.45 20.92
N CYS A 170 11.31 -30.45 20.27
CA CYS A 170 12.00 -31.31 19.29
C CYS A 170 12.18 -30.65 17.90
N PHE A 171 11.51 -29.55 17.60
CA PHE A 171 11.35 -29.05 16.21
C PHE A 171 11.99 -27.70 15.90
N ILE A 172 12.76 -27.13 16.84
CA ILE A 172 13.28 -25.75 16.83
C ILE A 172 14.19 -25.42 15.60
N ASN A 173 14.65 -26.40 14.81
CA ASN A 173 15.65 -26.17 13.73
C ASN A 173 15.24 -26.56 12.28
N ILE A 174 13.95 -26.77 11.99
CA ILE A 174 13.53 -27.30 10.69
C ILE A 174 12.92 -26.22 9.77
N SER A 175 13.57 -25.95 8.63
CA SER A 175 12.94 -25.24 7.50
C SER A 175 12.30 -26.28 6.57
N LEU A 176 11.01 -26.13 6.28
CA LEU A 176 10.20 -27.19 5.65
C LEU A 176 9.55 -26.71 4.35
N THR A 177 9.92 -27.38 3.26
CA THR A 177 9.37 -27.23 1.90
C THR A 177 8.36 -28.31 1.50
N ASN A 178 8.15 -29.35 2.32
CA ASN A 178 7.30 -30.51 1.96
C ASN A 178 5.96 -30.46 2.72
N LYS A 179 4.93 -29.78 2.17
CA LYS A 179 3.61 -29.63 2.81
C LYS A 179 2.45 -29.65 1.80
N PRO A 180 1.27 -30.19 2.17
CA PRO A 180 0.05 -30.21 1.34
C PRO A 180 -0.31 -28.89 0.66
N LEU A 181 0.06 -27.75 1.25
CA LEU A 181 -0.31 -26.42 0.76
C LEU A 181 0.90 -25.47 0.57
N HIS A 182 2.14 -25.98 0.54
CA HIS A 182 3.35 -25.13 0.45
C HIS A 182 3.37 -24.25 -0.80
N LEU A 183 2.75 -24.71 -1.90
CA LEU A 183 2.69 -23.98 -3.17
C LEU A 183 1.71 -22.79 -3.18
N ILE A 184 0.94 -22.57 -2.10
CA ILE A 184 -0.01 -21.46 -1.94
C ILE A 184 0.64 -20.26 -1.23
N ILE A 185 1.91 -20.35 -0.80
CA ILE A 185 2.55 -19.28 -0.02
C ILE A 185 3.02 -18.15 -0.96
N GLY A 186 2.07 -17.36 -1.48
CA GLY A 186 2.26 -16.01 -1.96
C GLY A 186 1.87 -15.02 -0.85
N TYR A 187 2.79 -14.15 -0.44
CA TYR A 187 2.56 -13.24 0.70
C TYR A 187 1.27 -12.40 0.61
N ASP A 188 0.58 -12.31 1.75
CA ASP A 188 -0.45 -11.36 2.21
C ASP A 188 -1.82 -11.35 1.50
N LYS A 189 -1.86 -11.36 0.16
CA LYS A 189 -3.14 -11.29 -0.58
C LYS A 189 -3.95 -12.58 -0.50
N ASP A 190 -3.29 -13.73 -0.57
CA ASP A 190 -3.98 -15.02 -0.59
C ASP A 190 -4.60 -15.33 0.79
N LEU A 191 -3.89 -14.98 1.86
CA LEU A 191 -4.39 -15.04 3.23
C LEU A 191 -5.57 -14.09 3.45
N THR A 192 -5.44 -12.84 3.03
CA THR A 192 -6.51 -11.84 3.17
C THR A 192 -7.77 -12.24 2.41
N ASN A 193 -7.62 -12.70 1.15
CA ASN A 193 -8.74 -13.17 0.33
C ASN A 193 -9.40 -14.43 0.93
N CYS A 194 -8.61 -15.33 1.51
CA CYS A 194 -9.11 -16.50 2.21
C CYS A 194 -9.99 -16.09 3.39
N ILE A 195 -9.48 -15.22 4.28
CA ILE A 195 -10.22 -14.75 5.46
C ILE A 195 -11.46 -13.94 5.03
N GLU A 196 -11.34 -13.03 4.06
CA GLU A 196 -12.47 -12.22 3.57
C GLU A 196 -13.62 -13.11 3.08
N LYS A 197 -13.33 -14.07 2.20
CA LYS A 197 -14.34 -14.96 1.61
C LYS A 197 -14.94 -15.91 2.64
N LYS A 198 -14.11 -16.50 3.51
CA LYS A 198 -14.56 -17.50 4.48
C LYS A 198 -15.33 -16.88 5.64
N CYS A 199 -14.90 -15.73 6.12
CA CYS A 199 -15.57 -15.03 7.21
C CYS A 199 -16.71 -14.10 6.72
N ASN A 200 -16.98 -14.08 5.41
CA ASN A 200 -18.01 -13.26 4.76
C ASN A 200 -17.94 -11.80 5.22
N LEU A 201 -16.73 -11.22 5.14
CA LEU A 201 -16.45 -9.87 5.62
C LEU A 201 -16.88 -8.79 4.61
N ASN A 202 -17.22 -9.17 3.37
CA ASN A 202 -17.65 -8.27 2.30
C ASN A 202 -16.78 -7.01 2.16
N ILE A 203 -15.45 -7.16 2.33
CA ILE A 203 -14.50 -6.03 2.35
C ILE A 203 -14.40 -5.42 0.95
N GLY A 204 -14.74 -6.18 -0.10
CA GLY A 204 -14.69 -5.70 -1.47
C GLY A 204 -13.26 -5.38 -1.86
N ILE A 205 -12.32 -6.32 -1.66
CA ILE A 205 -10.88 -6.13 -1.95
C ILE A 205 -10.60 -5.90 -3.46
N SER A 206 -11.64 -5.93 -4.28
CA SER A 206 -11.72 -5.25 -5.56
C SER A 206 -11.85 -3.72 -5.34
N PHE A 207 -10.72 -3.01 -5.38
CA PHE A 207 -10.55 -1.58 -5.73
C PHE A 207 -10.18 -0.50 -4.68
N GLU A 208 -10.29 -0.69 -3.37
CA GLU A 208 -10.09 0.46 -2.43
C GLU A 208 -9.08 0.27 -1.30
N CYS A 209 -8.38 -0.87 -1.21
CA CYS A 209 -7.40 -1.07 -0.13
C CYS A 209 -6.08 -0.33 -0.44
N LEU A 210 -6.04 0.97 -0.11
CA LEU A 210 -4.77 1.63 0.13
C LEU A 210 -4.21 1.12 1.44
N ILE A 211 -3.21 0.27 1.30
CA ILE A 211 -2.31 -0.07 2.39
C ILE A 211 -1.48 1.19 2.65
N THR A 212 -1.94 2.08 3.53
CA THR A 212 -1.02 2.94 4.27
C THR A 212 -0.29 2.04 5.25
N GLY A 213 0.74 1.36 4.75
CA GLY A 213 1.65 0.62 5.59
C GLY A 213 2.39 1.62 6.44
N VAL A 214 2.06 1.70 7.73
CA VAL A 214 2.94 2.31 8.73
C VAL A 214 4.03 1.28 9.02
N SER A 215 4.84 0.99 8.01
CA SER A 215 5.95 0.06 8.09
C SER A 215 7.21 0.86 8.39
N GLY A 216 7.53 1.02 9.68
CA GLY A 216 8.86 1.42 10.17
C GLY A 216 9.40 2.80 9.79
N GLU A 217 8.67 3.61 9.02
CA GLU A 217 8.90 5.04 8.82
C GLU A 217 7.60 5.78 9.11
N GLY A 218 7.45 6.25 10.34
CA GLY A 218 6.26 6.95 10.82
C GLY A 218 6.14 6.93 12.34
N GLY A 219 5.28 7.76 12.91
CA GLY A 219 5.27 8.06 14.35
C GLY A 219 6.02 9.35 14.68
N ILE A 220 5.92 9.84 15.92
CA ILE A 220 6.53 11.13 16.31
C ILE A 220 8.04 11.13 16.08
N ASP A 221 8.69 9.99 16.34
CA ASP A 221 10.14 9.81 16.18
C ASP A 221 10.52 8.97 14.95
N GLY A 222 9.53 8.60 14.12
CA GLY A 222 9.75 7.88 12.86
C GLY A 222 10.09 6.39 12.98
N ASP A 223 10.00 5.78 14.17
CA ASP A 223 10.36 4.37 14.44
C ASP A 223 9.26 3.35 14.10
N GLY A 224 8.01 3.80 13.96
CA GLY A 224 6.86 2.94 13.73
C GLY A 224 6.52 1.99 14.88
N ASP A 225 7.03 2.21 16.10
CA ASP A 225 6.78 1.32 17.23
C ASP A 225 5.33 1.49 17.74
N ILE A 226 4.47 0.52 17.46
CA ILE A 226 3.06 0.52 17.87
C ILE A 226 2.89 0.37 19.39
N MET A 227 3.92 -0.03 20.13
CA MET A 227 3.86 -0.14 21.59
C MET A 227 4.00 1.21 22.29
N ARG A 228 4.37 2.26 21.55
CA ARG A 228 4.47 3.63 22.07
C ARG A 228 3.11 4.34 22.06
N PRO A 229 2.62 4.82 23.21
CA PRO A 229 1.31 5.48 23.31
C PRO A 229 1.16 6.68 22.36
N GLU A 230 2.24 7.42 22.14
CA GLU A 230 2.25 8.58 21.27
C GLU A 230 2.03 8.20 19.81
N ASN A 231 2.61 7.08 19.38
CA ASN A 231 2.47 6.57 18.02
C ASN A 231 1.04 6.05 17.76
N ILE A 232 0.43 5.37 18.73
CA ILE A 232 -0.98 4.94 18.65
C ILE A 232 -1.89 6.17 18.51
N THR A 233 -1.66 7.20 19.33
CA THR A 233 -2.45 8.44 19.30
C THR A 233 -2.28 9.19 17.98
N ALA A 234 -1.04 9.31 17.48
CA ALA A 234 -0.75 9.93 16.20
C ALA A 234 -1.42 9.18 15.04
N PHE A 235 -1.37 7.84 15.05
CA PHE A 235 -2.03 7.02 14.04
C PHE A 235 -3.56 7.19 14.07
N ARG A 236 -4.17 7.16 15.25
CA ARG A 236 -5.61 7.44 15.43
C ARG A 236 -5.99 8.78 14.82
N ASN A 237 -5.27 9.85 15.15
CA ASN A 237 -5.57 11.19 14.64
C ASN A 237 -5.42 11.25 13.12
N PHE A 238 -4.34 10.69 12.57
CA PHE A 238 -4.15 10.59 11.12
C PHE A 238 -5.31 9.88 10.42
N VAL A 239 -5.78 8.75 10.97
CA VAL A 239 -6.92 8.01 10.44
C VAL A 239 -8.18 8.87 10.48
N LEU A 240 -8.49 9.49 11.62
CA LEU A 240 -9.70 10.30 11.78
C LEU A 240 -9.69 11.51 10.85
N ASP A 241 -8.58 12.25 10.76
CA ASP A 241 -8.42 13.37 9.83
C ASP A 241 -8.59 12.92 8.37
N SER A 242 -8.05 11.75 8.04
CA SER A 242 -8.15 11.16 6.70
C SER A 242 -9.51 10.53 6.40
N THR A 243 -10.38 10.33 7.40
CA THR A 243 -11.68 9.66 7.24
C THR A 243 -12.85 10.53 7.69
N GLU A 244 -12.67 11.86 7.76
CA GLU A 244 -13.72 12.81 8.16
C GLU A 244 -14.29 12.50 9.56
N GLY A 245 -13.43 12.05 10.46
CA GLY A 245 -13.79 11.67 11.83
C GLY A 245 -14.54 10.33 11.93
N ARG A 246 -14.71 9.56 10.84
CA ARG A 246 -15.51 8.33 10.87
C ARG A 246 -14.74 7.09 11.30
N GLY A 247 -13.44 6.99 10.98
CA GLY A 247 -12.63 5.79 11.19
C GLY A 247 -12.65 4.80 10.01
N LEU A 248 -11.91 3.70 10.16
CA LEU A 248 -11.71 2.67 9.13
C LEU A 248 -12.89 1.69 9.07
N HIS A 249 -13.26 1.26 7.86
CA HIS A 249 -14.22 0.15 7.68
C HIS A 249 -13.64 -1.18 8.16
N PHE A 250 -12.33 -1.35 7.99
CA PHE A 250 -11.61 -2.58 8.29
C PHE A 250 -10.19 -2.27 8.70
N LEU A 251 -9.66 -2.99 9.69
CA LEU A 251 -8.24 -2.99 10.04
C LEU A 251 -7.71 -4.43 10.07
N MET A 252 -6.52 -4.62 9.51
CA MET A 252 -5.75 -5.85 9.62
C MET A 252 -4.46 -5.60 10.39
N ALA A 253 -4.10 -6.52 11.27
CA ALA A 253 -2.86 -6.48 12.02
C ALA A 253 -2.11 -7.82 11.91
N ASP A 254 -0.84 -7.75 11.52
CA ASP A 254 0.05 -8.91 11.33
C ASP A 254 1.40 -8.69 12.04
N GLY A 255 1.34 -8.25 13.29
CA GLY A 255 2.52 -8.01 14.12
C GLY A 255 3.18 -9.31 14.55
N GLY A 256 4.49 -9.39 14.34
CA GLY A 256 5.33 -10.47 14.85
C GLY A 256 6.81 -10.10 14.79
N PHE A 257 7.61 -10.76 15.63
CA PHE A 257 9.06 -10.62 15.66
C PHE A 257 9.71 -12.00 15.85
N SER A 258 11.00 -12.10 15.59
CA SER A 258 11.73 -13.35 15.74
C SER A 258 11.84 -13.73 17.22
N VAL A 259 11.50 -14.97 17.53
CA VAL A 259 11.61 -15.59 18.87
C VAL A 259 12.50 -16.83 18.81
N GLU A 260 13.51 -16.81 17.93
CA GLU A 260 14.41 -17.93 17.69
C GLU A 260 15.04 -18.46 18.99
N GLY A 261 14.87 -19.75 19.25
CA GLY A 261 15.31 -20.43 20.47
C GLY A 261 14.39 -20.27 21.68
N GLN A 262 13.30 -19.51 21.55
CA GLN A 262 12.32 -19.22 22.59
C GLN A 262 10.87 -19.35 22.07
N GLU A 263 10.65 -20.21 21.08
CA GLU A 263 9.37 -20.37 20.38
C GLU A 263 8.22 -20.74 21.33
N ASN A 264 8.55 -21.50 22.39
CA ASN A 264 7.59 -21.94 23.41
C ASN A 264 7.02 -20.81 24.26
N ILE A 265 7.70 -19.67 24.34
CA ILE A 265 7.27 -18.51 25.13
C ILE A 265 6.84 -17.34 24.24
N GLN A 266 6.60 -17.58 22.95
CA GLN A 266 6.20 -16.56 21.99
C GLN A 266 4.96 -15.78 22.42
N GLU A 267 3.96 -16.46 23.01
CA GLU A 267 2.76 -15.80 23.55
C GLU A 267 3.12 -14.73 24.58
N ILE A 268 3.98 -15.07 25.54
CA ILE A 268 4.41 -14.18 26.62
C ILE A 268 5.24 -13.03 26.05
N LEU A 269 6.20 -13.32 25.17
CA LEU A 269 7.06 -12.30 24.56
C LEU A 269 6.25 -11.30 23.73
N SER A 270 5.22 -11.76 23.03
CA SER A 270 4.41 -10.92 22.12
C SER A 270 3.16 -10.32 22.76
N LYS A 271 2.94 -10.49 24.07
CA LYS A 271 1.73 -10.03 24.78
C LYS A 271 1.44 -8.54 24.61
N GLN A 272 2.47 -7.68 24.69
CA GLN A 272 2.31 -6.23 24.57
C GLN A 272 1.97 -5.85 23.13
N LEU A 273 2.59 -6.52 22.17
CA LEU A 273 2.29 -6.32 20.75
C LEU A 273 0.84 -6.73 20.44
N LEU A 274 0.35 -7.85 20.99
CA LEU A 274 -1.04 -8.28 20.85
C LEU A 274 -2.01 -7.21 21.39
N LEU A 275 -1.78 -6.73 22.62
CA LEU A 275 -2.56 -5.63 23.22
C LEU A 275 -2.57 -4.39 22.32
N CYS A 276 -1.40 -3.96 21.83
CA CYS A 276 -1.30 -2.72 21.06
C CYS A 276 -1.96 -2.82 19.68
N GLN A 277 -1.97 -4.01 19.06
CA GLN A 277 -2.73 -4.26 17.84
C GLN A 277 -4.24 -4.16 18.09
N PHE A 278 -4.74 -4.71 19.20
CA PHE A 278 -6.15 -4.63 19.56
C PHE A 278 -6.54 -3.19 19.90
N LEU A 279 -5.75 -2.50 20.72
CA LEU A 279 -5.93 -1.10 21.07
C LEU A 279 -5.95 -0.19 19.83
N THR A 280 -5.07 -0.45 18.86
CA THR A 280 -5.05 0.31 17.60
C THR A 280 -6.32 0.08 16.80
N ALA A 281 -6.83 -1.16 16.74
CA ALA A 281 -8.12 -1.46 16.12
C ALA A 281 -9.27 -0.72 16.80
N MET A 282 -9.38 -0.82 18.13
CA MET A 282 -10.38 -0.13 18.95
C MET A 282 -10.32 1.39 18.81
N SER A 283 -9.15 1.94 18.47
CA SER A 283 -8.92 3.38 18.32
C SER A 283 -9.24 3.91 16.91
N ALA A 284 -9.14 3.07 15.89
CA ALA A 284 -9.17 3.50 14.48
C ALA A 284 -10.36 2.94 13.67
N VAL A 285 -10.94 1.82 14.09
CA VAL A 285 -12.09 1.19 13.41
C VAL A 285 -13.38 1.92 13.78
N ARG A 286 -14.25 2.12 12.79
CA ARG A 286 -15.57 2.76 12.98
C ARG A 286 -16.59 1.80 13.60
N PRO A 287 -17.68 2.29 14.23
CA PRO A 287 -18.83 1.45 14.56
C PRO A 287 -19.36 0.72 13.32
N GLY A 288 -19.61 -0.59 13.44
CA GLY A 288 -19.94 -1.50 12.33
C GLY A 288 -18.74 -1.98 11.50
N GLY A 289 -17.53 -1.46 11.76
CA GLY A 289 -16.29 -1.87 11.10
C GLY A 289 -15.79 -3.24 11.57
N HIS A 290 -14.78 -3.77 10.88
CA HIS A 290 -14.27 -5.14 11.08
C HIS A 290 -12.78 -5.13 11.47
N PHE A 291 -12.32 -6.18 12.16
CA PHE A 291 -10.93 -6.29 12.59
C PHE A 291 -10.42 -7.73 12.45
N VAL A 292 -9.24 -7.91 11.88
CA VAL A 292 -8.53 -9.20 11.81
C VAL A 292 -7.13 -9.03 12.36
N CYS A 293 -6.72 -9.87 13.30
CA CYS A 293 -5.38 -9.81 13.88
C CYS A 293 -4.76 -11.19 13.96
N LYS A 294 -3.49 -11.28 13.56
CA LYS A 294 -2.66 -12.44 13.87
C LYS A 294 -2.44 -12.55 15.37
N THR A 295 -2.53 -13.77 15.87
CA THR A 295 -2.13 -14.15 17.22
C THR A 295 -1.43 -15.51 17.19
N PHE A 296 -0.91 -15.93 18.33
CA PHE A 296 -0.23 -17.21 18.51
C PHE A 296 -1.02 -18.10 19.46
N ASP A 297 -0.32 -18.75 20.40
CA ASP A 297 -0.96 -19.44 21.50
C ASP A 297 -1.78 -18.45 22.36
N LEU A 298 -2.87 -18.93 22.95
CA LEU A 298 -3.82 -18.16 23.77
C LEU A 298 -4.08 -18.91 25.08
N PHE A 299 -3.02 -19.31 25.78
CA PHE A 299 -3.12 -20.10 27.01
C PHE A 299 -3.11 -19.24 28.28
N THR A 300 -2.51 -18.06 28.22
CA THR A 300 -2.37 -17.20 29.39
C THR A 300 -3.68 -16.45 29.70
N PRO A 301 -3.99 -16.21 31.00
CA PRO A 301 -5.12 -15.37 31.40
C PRO A 301 -5.10 -13.99 30.73
N PHE A 302 -3.90 -13.41 30.55
CA PHE A 302 -3.71 -12.15 29.83
C PHE A 302 -4.27 -12.22 28.40
N SER A 303 -3.82 -13.17 27.59
CA SER A 303 -4.26 -13.32 26.20
C SER A 303 -5.75 -13.63 26.09
N VAL A 304 -6.26 -14.54 26.94
CA VAL A 304 -7.69 -14.88 26.97
C VAL A 304 -8.54 -13.69 27.38
N GLY A 305 -8.10 -12.90 28.37
CA GLY A 305 -8.77 -11.66 28.77
C GLY A 305 -8.84 -10.63 27.65
N LEU A 306 -7.78 -10.49 26.83
CA LEU A 306 -7.82 -9.63 25.66
C LEU A 306 -8.85 -10.09 24.61
N ILE A 307 -8.95 -11.40 24.38
CA ILE A 307 -9.99 -11.96 23.49
C ILE A 307 -11.38 -11.71 24.06
N TYR A 308 -11.55 -11.83 25.38
CA TYR A 308 -12.82 -11.54 26.05
C TYR A 308 -13.25 -10.09 25.85
N LEU A 309 -12.32 -9.12 25.99
CA LEU A 309 -12.61 -7.71 25.71
C LEU A 309 -13.08 -7.49 24.25
N LEU A 310 -12.44 -8.14 23.26
CA LEU A 310 -12.90 -8.06 21.88
C LEU A 310 -14.27 -8.72 21.68
N TYR A 311 -14.53 -9.85 22.34
CA TYR A 311 -15.82 -10.54 22.32
C TYR A 311 -16.96 -9.65 22.85
N LEU A 312 -16.70 -8.84 23.88
CA LEU A 312 -17.67 -7.86 24.37
C LEU A 312 -17.87 -6.70 23.38
N CYS A 313 -16.79 -6.22 22.75
CA CYS A 313 -16.82 -5.03 21.89
C CYS A 313 -17.31 -5.26 20.46
N PHE A 314 -17.32 -6.48 19.94
CA PHE A 314 -17.74 -6.79 18.56
C PHE A 314 -18.99 -7.66 18.55
N GLU A 315 -19.82 -7.56 17.51
CA GLU A 315 -21.04 -8.39 17.38
C GLU A 315 -20.70 -9.88 17.25
N ARG A 316 -19.65 -10.22 16.50
CA ARG A 316 -19.21 -11.61 16.29
C ARG A 316 -17.70 -11.70 16.33
N VAL A 317 -17.17 -12.67 17.08
CA VAL A 317 -15.74 -12.98 17.13
C VAL A 317 -15.51 -14.45 16.75
N SER A 318 -14.37 -14.76 16.13
CA SER A 318 -13.94 -16.12 15.82
C SER A 318 -12.42 -16.25 15.98
N LEU A 319 -11.96 -17.44 16.38
CA LEU A 319 -10.57 -17.85 16.30
C LEU A 319 -10.40 -18.80 15.12
N PHE A 320 -9.65 -18.37 14.11
CA PHE A 320 -9.56 -19.06 12.83
C PHE A 320 -8.11 -19.27 12.41
N LYS A 321 -7.73 -20.52 12.08
CA LYS A 321 -6.44 -20.85 11.47
C LYS A 321 -6.68 -21.22 10.00
N PRO A 322 -6.41 -20.32 9.05
CA PRO A 322 -6.57 -20.64 7.64
C PRO A 322 -5.57 -21.70 7.20
N VAL A 323 -5.92 -22.50 6.19
CA VAL A 323 -5.06 -23.54 5.58
C VAL A 323 -3.76 -22.97 4.97
N THR A 324 -3.73 -21.67 4.70
CA THR A 324 -2.53 -20.94 4.26
C THR A 324 -1.55 -20.67 5.41
N SER A 325 -2.01 -20.73 6.67
CA SER A 325 -1.16 -20.73 7.87
C SER A 325 -0.57 -22.13 8.09
N ARG A 326 0.69 -22.19 8.54
CA ARG A 326 1.40 -23.47 8.65
C ARG A 326 0.76 -24.33 9.75
N PRO A 327 0.39 -25.60 9.50
CA PRO A 327 -0.35 -26.40 10.49
C PRO A 327 0.42 -26.65 11.80
N ALA A 328 1.76 -26.70 11.74
CA ALA A 328 2.60 -26.97 12.90
C ALA A 328 2.97 -25.73 13.74
N ASN A 329 2.68 -24.51 13.28
CA ASN A 329 2.96 -23.31 14.08
C ASN A 329 1.73 -22.90 14.91
N SER A 330 1.96 -22.08 15.93
CA SER A 330 0.89 -21.57 16.79
C SER A 330 0.07 -20.43 16.17
N GLU A 331 0.42 -19.99 14.96
CA GLU A 331 -0.25 -18.86 14.30
C GLU A 331 -1.72 -19.18 14.06
N ARG A 332 -2.58 -18.25 14.46
CA ARG A 332 -4.01 -18.21 14.14
C ARG A 332 -4.46 -16.75 14.09
N TYR A 333 -5.71 -16.51 13.72
CA TYR A 333 -6.26 -15.16 13.59
C TYR A 333 -7.48 -15.01 14.48
N VAL A 334 -7.57 -13.89 15.17
CA VAL A 334 -8.84 -13.41 15.71
C VAL A 334 -9.55 -12.60 14.63
N VAL A 335 -10.80 -12.95 14.35
CA VAL A 335 -11.65 -12.29 13.35
C VAL A 335 -12.84 -11.68 14.07
N CYS A 336 -12.98 -10.36 13.99
CA CYS A 336 -14.02 -9.61 14.66
C CYS A 336 -14.90 -8.89 13.63
N LYS A 337 -16.22 -9.09 13.72
CA LYS A 337 -17.22 -8.44 12.86
C LYS A 337 -18.02 -7.43 13.66
N SER A 338 -18.23 -6.28 13.02
CA SER A 338 -19.01 -5.14 13.49
C SER A 338 -18.63 -4.66 14.89
N LEU A 339 -17.76 -3.66 14.98
CA LEU A 339 -17.48 -2.98 16.23
C LEU A 339 -18.77 -2.33 16.76
N LYS A 340 -19.14 -2.62 18.01
CA LYS A 340 -20.31 -2.03 18.67
C LYS A 340 -20.05 -0.56 19.03
N PRO A 341 -21.08 0.28 19.15
CA PRO A 341 -20.93 1.61 19.76
C PRO A 341 -20.64 1.51 21.27
N GLY A 342 -20.10 2.59 21.86
CA GLY A 342 -19.90 2.67 23.32
C GLY A 342 -18.65 1.96 23.86
N THR A 343 -17.72 1.57 23.01
CA THR A 343 -16.51 0.81 23.42
C THR A 343 -15.35 1.69 23.93
N ASP A 344 -15.59 2.96 24.21
CA ASP A 344 -14.56 3.92 24.60
C ASP A 344 -13.89 3.58 25.94
N ALA A 345 -14.65 3.11 26.93
CA ALA A 345 -14.12 2.70 28.22
C ALA A 345 -13.10 1.56 28.08
N VAL A 346 -13.42 0.54 27.28
CA VAL A 346 -12.51 -0.58 26.97
C VAL A 346 -11.26 -0.10 26.22
N ARG A 347 -11.41 0.84 25.27
CA ARG A 347 -10.27 1.45 24.56
C ARG A 347 -9.32 2.17 25.53
N GLU A 348 -9.85 3.01 26.42
CA GLU A 348 -9.04 3.73 27.41
C GLU A 348 -8.41 2.79 28.46
N TYR A 349 -9.10 1.73 28.83
CA TYR A 349 -8.57 0.66 29.67
C TYR A 349 -7.38 -0.05 29.02
N MET A 350 -7.50 -0.48 27.75
CA MET A 350 -6.39 -1.06 26.99
C MET A 350 -5.20 -0.10 26.85
N PHE A 351 -5.47 1.21 26.67
CA PHE A 351 -4.44 2.25 26.64
C PHE A 351 -3.70 2.34 27.99
N THR A 352 -4.43 2.27 29.10
CA THR A 352 -3.88 2.26 30.46
C THR A 352 -3.02 1.02 30.73
N ILE A 353 -3.45 -0.17 30.27
CA ILE A 353 -2.64 -1.39 30.37
C ILE A 353 -1.33 -1.21 29.62
N ASN A 354 -1.35 -0.64 28.40
CA ASN A 354 -0.13 -0.42 27.62
C ASN A 354 0.84 0.54 28.34
N LEU A 355 0.33 1.63 28.92
CA LEU A 355 1.13 2.53 29.75
C LEU A 355 1.79 1.78 30.92
N LYS A 356 1.05 0.87 31.57
CA LYS A 356 1.56 0.06 32.67
C LYS A 356 2.64 -0.92 32.24
N LEU A 357 2.45 -1.61 31.11
CA LEU A 357 3.47 -2.50 30.53
C LEU A 357 4.74 -1.74 30.17
N ASN A 358 4.62 -0.53 29.62
CA ASN A 358 5.78 0.32 29.34
C ASN A 358 6.54 0.74 30.61
N GLN A 359 5.84 0.99 31.73
CA GLN A 359 6.47 1.26 33.03
C GLN A 359 7.25 0.05 33.57
N PHE A 360 6.84 -1.17 33.20
CA PHE A 360 7.41 -2.41 33.71
C PHE A 360 8.44 -3.09 32.79
N ARG A 361 8.78 -2.51 31.64
CA ARG A 361 9.74 -3.10 30.67
C ARG A 361 11.08 -3.54 31.26
N HIS A 362 11.50 -2.94 32.38
CA HIS A 362 12.78 -3.23 33.05
C HIS A 362 12.60 -3.60 34.53
N SER A 363 11.42 -4.04 34.94
CA SER A 363 11.15 -4.53 36.29
C SER A 363 10.89 -6.03 36.31
N ASP A 364 10.82 -6.59 37.52
CA ASP A 364 10.39 -7.95 37.83
C ASP A 364 8.86 -8.08 37.92
N ARG A 365 8.12 -7.00 37.65
CA ARG A 365 6.66 -6.94 37.66
C ARG A 365 6.10 -6.97 36.26
N ASP A 366 4.88 -7.47 36.11
CA ASP A 366 4.17 -7.51 34.84
C ASP A 366 2.65 -7.50 35.06
N VAL A 367 1.88 -7.10 34.05
CA VAL A 367 0.41 -7.20 34.05
C VAL A 367 0.03 -8.64 33.72
N THR A 368 -0.39 -9.43 34.70
CA THR A 368 -0.64 -10.87 34.52
C THR A 368 -2.05 -11.17 34.02
N GLU A 369 -3.02 -10.31 34.36
CA GLU A 369 -4.43 -10.45 33.99
C GLU A 369 -5.02 -9.08 33.61
N VAL A 370 -5.86 -9.07 32.58
CA VAL A 370 -6.60 -7.87 32.11
C VAL A 370 -8.11 -8.02 32.31
N VAL A 371 -8.56 -9.21 32.68
CA VAL A 371 -9.93 -9.51 33.10
C VAL A 371 -9.79 -10.57 34.19
N PRO A 372 -10.44 -10.39 35.36
CA PRO A 372 -10.46 -11.39 36.42
C PRO A 372 -10.96 -12.75 35.93
N LEU A 373 -10.28 -13.83 36.35
CA LEU A 373 -10.60 -15.19 35.90
C LEU A 373 -12.01 -15.67 36.29
N ASP A 374 -12.54 -15.19 37.41
CA ASP A 374 -13.91 -15.44 37.86
C ASP A 374 -14.95 -14.85 36.91
N ILE A 375 -14.70 -13.65 36.37
CA ILE A 375 -15.56 -13.04 35.35
C ILE A 375 -15.52 -13.87 34.06
N ILE A 376 -14.33 -14.22 33.57
CA ILE A 376 -14.17 -15.04 32.35
C ILE A 376 -14.88 -16.40 32.52
N LYS A 377 -14.70 -17.06 33.67
CA LYS A 377 -15.33 -18.36 33.94
C LYS A 377 -16.84 -18.27 34.19
N GLY A 378 -17.32 -17.09 34.62
CA GLY A 378 -18.74 -16.80 34.77
C GLY A 378 -19.49 -16.82 33.44
N ASP A 379 -18.85 -16.38 32.34
CA ASP A 379 -19.33 -16.59 30.98
C ASP A 379 -18.93 -18.01 30.50
N THR A 380 -19.76 -18.99 30.84
CA THR A 380 -19.51 -20.40 30.52
C THR A 380 -19.44 -20.68 29.03
N ASP A 381 -20.18 -19.92 28.23
CA ASP A 381 -20.25 -20.08 26.78
C ASP A 381 -18.92 -19.64 26.13
N PHE A 382 -18.43 -18.47 26.52
CA PHE A 382 -17.11 -17.99 26.12
C PHE A 382 -16.00 -18.92 26.59
N PHE A 383 -16.02 -19.29 27.87
CA PHE A 383 -14.97 -20.09 28.49
C PHE A 383 -14.85 -21.48 27.86
N GLN A 384 -15.98 -22.17 27.64
CA GLN A 384 -15.97 -23.48 26.99
C GLN A 384 -15.52 -23.40 25.53
N PHE A 385 -15.92 -22.35 24.80
CA PHE A 385 -15.44 -22.13 23.45
C PHE A 385 -13.91 -21.95 23.42
N MET A 386 -13.34 -21.16 24.33
CA MET A 386 -11.89 -20.96 24.43
C MET A 386 -11.14 -22.26 24.68
N ILE A 387 -11.62 -23.09 25.60
CA ILE A 387 -11.04 -24.42 25.88
C ILE A 387 -11.06 -25.27 24.61
N ASN A 388 -12.23 -25.44 24.00
CA ASN A 388 -12.40 -26.29 22.82
C ASN A 388 -11.53 -25.82 21.65
N SER A 389 -11.44 -24.50 21.43
CA SER A 389 -10.59 -23.90 20.40
C SER A 389 -9.10 -24.16 20.63
N ASN A 390 -8.64 -24.04 21.88
CA ASN A 390 -7.26 -24.29 22.24
C ASN A 390 -6.89 -25.77 22.12
N GLU A 391 -7.73 -26.66 22.64
CA GLU A 391 -7.52 -28.12 22.57
C GLU A 391 -7.53 -28.63 21.12
N SER A 392 -8.50 -28.20 20.32
CA SER A 392 -8.59 -28.57 18.91
C SER A 392 -7.35 -28.12 18.13
N HIS A 393 -6.88 -26.90 18.36
CA HIS A 393 -5.66 -26.41 17.72
C HIS A 393 -4.42 -27.19 18.16
N CYS A 394 -4.28 -27.47 19.46
CA CYS A 394 -3.18 -28.28 19.98
C CYS A 394 -3.16 -29.68 19.35
N ALA A 395 -4.32 -30.35 19.24
CA ALA A 395 -4.42 -31.67 18.63
C ALA A 395 -3.90 -31.68 17.18
N VAL A 396 -4.33 -30.71 16.37
CA VAL A 396 -3.87 -30.55 14.98
C VAL A 396 -2.37 -30.22 14.94
N GLN A 397 -1.90 -29.32 15.80
CA GLN A 397 -0.49 -28.91 15.85
C GLN A 397 0.43 -30.09 16.21
N ILE A 398 0.03 -30.92 17.18
CA ILE A 398 0.79 -32.10 17.62
C ILE A 398 0.92 -33.12 16.47
N LYS A 399 -0.19 -33.44 15.78
CA LYS A 399 -0.16 -34.35 14.63
C LYS A 399 0.71 -33.78 13.49
N ALA A 400 0.59 -32.47 13.21
CA ALA A 400 1.40 -31.82 12.19
C ALA A 400 2.91 -31.82 12.52
N LEU A 401 3.28 -31.62 13.79
CA LEU A 401 4.67 -31.74 14.25
C LEU A 401 5.18 -33.18 14.12
N ALA A 402 4.38 -34.18 14.51
CA ALA A 402 4.71 -35.60 14.32
C ALA A 402 4.87 -35.98 12.84
N LYS A 403 4.00 -35.48 11.96
CA LYS A 403 4.12 -35.66 10.50
C LYS A 403 5.42 -35.07 9.97
N ILE A 404 5.78 -33.86 10.40
CA ILE A 404 7.07 -33.23 10.08
C ILE A 404 8.24 -34.11 10.54
N HIS A 405 8.18 -34.64 11.76
CA HIS A 405 9.22 -35.53 12.29
C HIS A 405 9.42 -36.74 11.39
N ALA A 406 8.32 -37.39 11.00
CA ALA A 406 8.34 -38.55 10.12
C ALA A 406 8.98 -38.23 8.77
N TYR A 407 8.63 -37.08 8.15
CA TYR A 407 9.20 -36.65 6.86
C TYR A 407 10.68 -36.27 6.94
N VAL A 408 11.17 -35.86 8.12
CA VAL A 408 12.61 -35.64 8.34
C VAL A 408 13.36 -36.97 8.49
N ARG A 409 12.75 -37.97 9.13
CA ARG A 409 13.35 -39.31 9.26
C ARG A 409 13.29 -40.11 7.96
N ASP A 410 12.20 -39.97 7.22
CA ASP A 410 11.96 -40.63 5.93
C ASP A 410 11.69 -39.60 4.83
N THR A 411 12.71 -39.35 4.03
CA THR A 411 12.66 -38.39 2.92
C THR A 411 11.89 -38.89 1.69
N THR A 412 11.44 -40.16 1.69
CA THR A 412 10.59 -40.71 0.62
C THR A 412 9.13 -40.31 0.76
N LEU A 413 8.72 -39.88 1.96
CA LEU A 413 7.36 -39.39 2.22
C LEU A 413 7.11 -38.06 1.49
N PHE A 414 6.00 -38.00 0.76
CA PHE A 414 5.51 -36.79 0.11
C PHE A 414 3.98 -36.74 0.12
N GLU A 415 3.40 -35.55 0.00
CA GLU A 415 1.94 -35.37 -0.09
C GLU A 415 1.54 -35.26 -1.57
N PRO A 416 0.86 -36.26 -2.17
CA PRO A 416 0.58 -36.30 -3.60
C PRO A 416 -0.43 -35.23 -4.05
N ARG A 417 -1.35 -34.81 -3.17
CA ARG A 417 -2.47 -33.90 -3.54
C ARG A 417 -2.12 -32.42 -3.53
N GLN A 418 -0.86 -32.06 -3.27
CA GLN A 418 -0.43 -30.67 -3.11
C GLN A 418 -0.84 -29.75 -4.27
N ALA A 419 -0.61 -30.22 -5.50
CA ALA A 419 -0.88 -29.42 -6.69
C ALA A 419 -2.38 -29.24 -6.93
N ASP A 420 -3.19 -30.24 -6.60
CA ASP A 420 -4.64 -30.23 -6.81
C ASP A 420 -5.33 -29.33 -5.79
N ILE A 421 -4.97 -29.45 -4.51
CA ILE A 421 -5.51 -28.59 -3.44
C ILE A 421 -5.19 -27.12 -3.73
N ARG A 422 -3.98 -26.81 -4.22
CA ARG A 422 -3.62 -25.46 -4.66
C ARG A 422 -4.58 -24.93 -5.74
N LYS A 423 -4.85 -25.72 -6.77
CA LYS A 423 -5.76 -25.30 -7.85
C LYS A 423 -7.18 -25.10 -7.33
N GLU A 424 -7.65 -25.97 -6.44
CA GLU A 424 -8.96 -25.86 -5.79
C GLU A 424 -9.08 -24.59 -4.95
N CYS A 425 -8.09 -24.31 -4.09
CA CYS A 425 -8.00 -23.08 -3.30
C CYS A 425 -8.02 -21.84 -4.19
N LEU A 426 -7.15 -21.77 -5.20
CA LEU A 426 -7.08 -20.62 -6.12
C LEU A 426 -8.42 -20.41 -6.85
N LYS A 427 -9.06 -21.49 -7.31
CA LYS A 427 -10.38 -21.43 -7.94
C LYS A 427 -11.45 -20.94 -6.98
N LEU A 428 -11.52 -21.49 -5.77
CA LEU A 428 -12.49 -21.10 -4.73
C LEU A 428 -12.32 -19.63 -4.33
N TRP A 429 -11.08 -19.19 -4.18
CA TRP A 429 -10.76 -17.81 -3.83
C TRP A 429 -10.77 -16.85 -5.02
N GLY A 430 -10.99 -17.32 -6.25
CA GLY A 430 -11.06 -16.46 -7.44
C GLY A 430 -9.71 -15.81 -7.77
N ILE A 431 -8.61 -16.46 -7.40
CA ILE A 431 -7.25 -15.97 -7.60
C ILE A 431 -6.69 -16.59 -8.88
N PRO A 432 -6.18 -15.79 -9.85
CA PRO A 432 -5.60 -16.34 -11.07
C PRO A 432 -4.38 -17.21 -10.76
N ASP A 433 -4.35 -18.44 -11.30
CA ASP A 433 -3.16 -19.31 -11.25
C ASP A 433 -2.09 -18.84 -12.24
N LYS A 434 -1.49 -17.69 -11.93
CA LYS A 434 -0.40 -17.09 -12.71
C LYS A 434 0.73 -16.75 -11.75
N ALA A 435 1.95 -17.07 -12.14
CA ALA A 435 3.12 -16.60 -11.41
C ALA A 435 3.11 -15.07 -11.34
N ARG A 436 3.60 -14.53 -10.23
CA ARG A 436 3.86 -13.08 -10.13
C ARG A 436 4.98 -12.74 -11.10
N VAL A 437 4.62 -12.26 -12.28
CA VAL A 437 5.58 -11.74 -13.24
C VAL A 437 5.81 -10.27 -12.90
N THR A 438 7.06 -9.85 -12.74
CA THR A 438 7.39 -8.43 -12.77
C THR A 438 6.91 -7.90 -14.11
N HIS A 439 5.87 -7.06 -14.11
CA HIS A 439 5.39 -6.50 -15.36
C HIS A 439 6.58 -5.82 -16.05
N PRO A 440 6.89 -6.17 -17.31
CA PRO A 440 7.93 -5.48 -18.04
C PRO A 440 7.59 -3.99 -18.04
N THR A 441 8.60 -3.13 -17.90
CA THR A 441 8.43 -1.69 -18.05
C THR A 441 7.81 -1.44 -19.42
N SER A 442 6.50 -1.20 -19.43
CA SER A 442 5.76 -0.96 -20.66
C SER A 442 6.19 0.39 -21.21
N ASP A 443 6.52 0.44 -22.49
CA ASP A 443 6.77 1.71 -23.17
C ASP A 443 5.55 2.65 -22.99
N PRO A 444 5.74 3.92 -22.59
CA PRO A 444 4.64 4.85 -22.34
C PRO A 444 3.69 5.00 -23.53
N LYS A 445 4.20 4.94 -24.76
CA LYS A 445 3.38 5.07 -25.98
C LYS A 445 2.52 3.83 -26.19
N ALA A 446 3.09 2.63 -26.03
CA ALA A 446 2.34 1.38 -26.08
C ALA A 446 1.24 1.36 -25.02
N LYS A 447 1.57 1.74 -23.78
CA LYS A 447 0.60 1.74 -22.69
C LYS A 447 -0.51 2.78 -22.87
N PHE A 448 -0.17 3.96 -23.34
CA PHE A 448 -1.16 4.98 -23.68
C PHE A 448 -2.15 4.48 -24.75
N SER A 449 -1.65 3.80 -25.78
CA SER A 449 -2.48 3.23 -26.85
C SER A 449 -3.45 2.17 -26.32
N GLU A 450 -3.00 1.33 -25.37
CA GLU A 450 -3.82 0.35 -24.67
C GLU A 450 -4.97 1.00 -23.88
N LEU A 451 -4.69 2.07 -23.14
CA LEU A 451 -5.68 2.75 -22.30
C LEU A 451 -6.70 3.54 -23.14
N VAL A 452 -6.25 4.19 -24.22
CA VAL A 452 -7.03 5.23 -24.88
C VAL A 452 -7.93 4.71 -26.00
N LYS A 453 -7.53 3.64 -26.69
CA LYS A 453 -8.20 3.04 -27.87
C LYS A 453 -8.42 3.96 -29.09
N VAL A 454 -8.82 5.22 -28.91
CA VAL A 454 -9.04 6.24 -29.97
C VAL A 454 -8.41 7.57 -29.56
N ILE A 455 -7.51 8.12 -30.39
CA ILE A 455 -6.75 9.33 -30.08
C ILE A 455 -7.50 10.57 -30.60
N ILE A 456 -8.26 11.24 -29.73
CA ILE A 456 -8.75 12.61 -29.97
C ILE A 456 -8.38 13.46 -28.74
N PHE A 457 -7.11 13.86 -28.65
CA PHE A 457 -6.61 14.72 -27.55
C PHE A 457 -5.89 15.97 -28.02
N SER A 458 -5.62 16.07 -29.32
CA SER A 458 -4.89 17.17 -29.93
C SER A 458 -5.82 18.35 -30.23
N SER A 459 -6.44 18.90 -29.19
CA SER A 459 -7.17 20.16 -29.25
C SER A 459 -6.52 21.17 -28.31
N ARG A 460 -6.14 22.34 -28.84
CA ARG A 460 -5.79 23.49 -28.02
C ARG A 460 -7.08 24.12 -27.50
N PRO A 461 -7.08 24.68 -26.27
CA PRO A 461 -8.24 25.43 -25.81
C PRO A 461 -8.50 26.61 -26.75
N THR A 462 -9.77 26.90 -26.99
CA THR A 462 -10.15 28.10 -27.76
C THR A 462 -9.95 29.33 -26.88
N ALA A 463 -9.19 30.32 -27.35
CA ALA A 463 -8.98 31.55 -26.58
C ALA A 463 -10.30 32.34 -26.44
N LEU A 464 -10.66 32.74 -25.23
CA LEU A 464 -11.82 33.60 -24.97
C LEU A 464 -11.45 35.06 -25.25
N ASN A 465 -12.24 35.74 -26.06
CA ASN A 465 -12.10 37.16 -26.38
C ASN A 465 -13.48 37.81 -26.60
N SER A 466 -13.52 39.12 -26.77
CA SER A 466 -14.75 39.88 -26.96
C SER A 466 -15.61 39.37 -28.13
N GLY A 467 -14.99 38.88 -29.20
CA GLY A 467 -15.67 38.36 -30.39
C GLY A 467 -16.30 36.98 -30.23
N ASN A 468 -16.04 36.25 -29.14
CA ASN A 468 -16.60 34.91 -28.95
C ASN A 468 -17.22 34.68 -27.57
N LEU A 469 -17.49 35.76 -26.83
CA LEU A 469 -18.12 35.69 -25.51
C LEU A 469 -19.52 35.04 -25.56
N ASP A 470 -20.24 35.21 -26.66
CA ASP A 470 -21.54 34.57 -26.92
C ASP A 470 -21.48 33.03 -26.91
N LYS A 471 -20.30 32.40 -27.05
CA LYS A 471 -20.16 30.95 -26.87
C LYS A 471 -20.51 30.50 -25.45
N LEU A 472 -20.43 31.41 -24.47
CA LEU A 472 -20.78 31.16 -23.07
C LEU A 472 -22.28 31.29 -22.78
N GLN A 473 -23.14 31.32 -23.82
CA GLN A 473 -24.58 31.17 -23.65
C GLN A 473 -24.91 29.89 -22.86
N HIS A 474 -25.96 29.94 -22.03
CA HIS A 474 -26.30 28.90 -21.05
C HIS A 474 -25.23 28.70 -19.96
N VAL A 475 -24.96 29.76 -19.20
CA VAL A 475 -23.93 29.83 -18.14
C VAL A 475 -23.92 28.59 -17.21
N LEU A 476 -25.10 28.05 -16.86
CA LEU A 476 -25.25 26.92 -15.94
C LEU A 476 -24.59 25.61 -16.42
N ASP A 477 -24.36 25.49 -17.73
CA ASP A 477 -23.71 24.32 -18.35
C ASP A 477 -22.21 24.28 -18.09
N TYR A 478 -21.63 25.39 -17.64
CA TYR A 478 -20.19 25.57 -17.55
C TYR A 478 -19.64 25.46 -16.14
N ARG A 479 -18.41 24.97 -16.06
CA ARG A 479 -17.54 25.04 -14.89
C ARG A 479 -16.28 25.80 -15.24
N CYS A 480 -15.60 26.33 -14.24
CA CYS A 480 -14.33 27.00 -14.46
C CYS A 480 -13.27 26.62 -13.43
N ILE A 481 -12.01 26.62 -13.90
CA ILE A 481 -10.82 26.24 -13.14
C ILE A 481 -9.73 27.28 -13.40
N VAL A 482 -9.13 27.82 -12.34
CA VAL A 482 -8.00 28.75 -12.45
C VAL A 482 -6.78 28.01 -12.99
N GLY A 483 -6.25 28.42 -14.15
CA GLY A 483 -5.03 27.91 -14.75
C GLY A 483 -3.78 28.46 -14.06
N GLY A 484 -2.73 27.64 -13.96
CA GLY A 484 -1.46 28.03 -13.35
C GLY A 484 -0.22 27.60 -14.14
N GLY A 485 -0.42 26.97 -15.30
CA GLY A 485 0.65 26.49 -16.16
C GLY A 485 0.12 26.04 -17.51
N GLU A 486 0.92 25.25 -18.22
CA GLU A 486 0.45 24.55 -19.42
C GLU A 486 -0.24 23.24 -19.03
N GLN A 487 -1.36 22.94 -19.69
CA GLN A 487 -2.03 21.66 -19.57
C GLN A 487 -1.20 20.54 -20.21
N LEU A 488 -1.01 19.46 -19.47
CA LEU A 488 -0.30 18.26 -19.86
C LEU A 488 -1.17 17.03 -19.61
N PHE A 489 -0.85 15.93 -20.28
CA PHE A 489 -1.28 14.59 -19.89
C PHE A 489 -0.19 13.94 -19.05
N LEU A 490 -0.58 13.29 -17.96
CA LEU A 490 0.31 12.57 -17.06
C LEU A 490 -0.07 11.09 -17.05
N LEU A 491 0.91 10.22 -17.31
CA LEU A 491 0.79 8.77 -17.34
C LEU A 491 1.63 8.15 -16.22
N GLY A 492 0.97 7.43 -15.31
CA GLY A 492 1.59 6.63 -14.25
C GLY A 492 1.69 5.16 -14.64
N LEU A 493 2.91 4.63 -14.66
CA LEU A 493 3.21 3.21 -14.90
C LEU A 493 3.54 2.45 -13.60
N GLY A 494 3.30 3.08 -12.45
CA GLY A 494 3.55 2.53 -11.13
C GLY A 494 4.77 3.16 -10.44
N ARG A 495 4.64 3.43 -9.14
CA ARG A 495 5.67 4.06 -8.30
C ARG A 495 6.14 5.37 -8.94
N SER A 496 7.44 5.56 -9.10
CA SER A 496 8.07 6.75 -9.68
C SER A 496 8.15 6.75 -11.21
N GLN A 497 7.58 5.75 -11.91
CA GLN A 497 7.53 5.75 -13.37
C GLN A 497 6.37 6.63 -13.85
N ILE A 498 6.64 7.94 -13.91
CA ILE A 498 5.67 8.96 -14.30
C ILE A 498 6.17 9.67 -15.54
N TYR A 499 5.29 9.83 -16.51
CA TYR A 499 5.59 10.45 -17.80
C TYR A 499 4.58 11.54 -18.11
N THR A 500 5.00 12.58 -18.81
CA THR A 500 4.15 13.68 -19.27
C THR A 500 4.19 13.83 -20.79
N TRP A 501 3.09 14.30 -21.35
CA TRP A 501 2.94 14.64 -22.76
C TRP A 501 2.16 15.95 -22.89
N ASP A 502 2.58 16.80 -23.82
CA ASP A 502 2.01 18.14 -24.04
C ASP A 502 0.75 18.17 -24.93
N GLY A 503 0.22 16.99 -25.28
CA GLY A 503 -0.95 16.87 -26.15
C GLY A 503 -0.68 17.17 -27.63
N LYS A 504 0.57 17.44 -28.03
CA LYS A 504 0.94 17.78 -29.41
C LYS A 504 1.45 16.57 -30.19
N ALA A 505 1.22 16.57 -31.50
CA ALA A 505 1.83 15.61 -32.40
C ALA A 505 3.26 16.06 -32.78
N PRO A 506 4.23 15.13 -32.92
CA PRO A 506 4.11 13.68 -32.68
C PRO A 506 4.05 13.33 -31.18
N LEU A 507 3.36 12.24 -30.85
CA LEU A 507 3.21 11.74 -29.47
C LEU A 507 4.59 11.45 -28.85
N ARG A 508 5.01 12.30 -27.91
CA ARG A 508 6.32 12.24 -27.23
C ARG A 508 6.14 12.32 -25.71
N TRP A 509 6.23 11.15 -25.07
CA TRP A 509 6.25 11.04 -23.61
C TRP A 509 7.63 11.40 -23.07
N LYS A 510 7.67 12.29 -22.07
CA LYS A 510 8.87 12.67 -21.34
C LYS A 510 8.77 12.15 -19.91
N LYS A 511 9.84 11.54 -19.41
CA LYS A 511 9.87 11.12 -18.00
C LYS A 511 9.89 12.35 -17.11
N LEU A 512 9.09 12.34 -16.04
CA LEU A 512 9.08 13.40 -15.06
C LEU A 512 10.24 13.20 -14.08
N GLU A 513 11.39 13.77 -14.40
CA GLU A 513 12.61 13.68 -13.58
C GLU A 513 12.59 14.67 -12.41
N ASN A 514 13.36 14.38 -11.36
CA ASN A 514 13.51 15.23 -10.17
C ASN A 514 12.19 15.60 -9.47
N PHE A 515 11.20 14.71 -9.55
CA PHE A 515 9.89 14.88 -8.95
C PHE A 515 9.56 13.66 -8.08
N LYS A 516 9.57 13.83 -6.76
CA LYS A 516 9.30 12.78 -5.77
C LYS A 516 7.79 12.56 -5.64
N LEU A 517 7.20 11.92 -6.63
CA LEU A 517 5.79 11.51 -6.63
C LEU A 517 5.71 10.03 -6.95
N GLU A 518 4.75 9.35 -6.34
CA GLU A 518 4.41 7.98 -6.65
C GLU A 518 2.95 7.88 -7.07
N LEU A 519 2.71 7.20 -8.17
CA LEU A 519 1.36 6.93 -8.65
C LEU A 519 1.19 5.44 -8.94
N PRO A 520 -0.01 4.88 -8.75
CA PRO A 520 -0.30 3.54 -9.21
C PRO A 520 -0.16 3.45 -10.74
N ARG A 521 0.03 2.22 -11.23
CA ARG A 521 0.00 1.95 -12.66
C ARG A 521 -1.37 2.28 -13.26
N ASP A 522 -1.44 2.28 -14.58
CA ASP A 522 -2.71 2.46 -15.30
C ASP A 522 -3.44 3.75 -14.90
N THR A 523 -2.65 4.81 -14.64
CA THR A 523 -3.16 6.13 -14.25
C THR A 523 -2.93 7.10 -15.39
N LEU A 524 -4.00 7.74 -15.87
CA LEU A 524 -3.95 8.75 -16.91
C LEU A 524 -4.77 9.98 -16.47
N LEU A 525 -4.09 11.10 -16.30
CA LEU A 525 -4.67 12.35 -15.78
C LEU A 525 -4.41 13.51 -16.75
N SER A 526 -5.31 14.48 -16.77
CA SER A 526 -5.03 15.81 -17.31
C SER A 526 -4.59 16.72 -16.17
N VAL A 527 -3.43 17.35 -16.29
CA VAL A 527 -2.76 18.04 -15.18
C VAL A 527 -2.06 19.33 -15.64
N GLU A 528 -1.65 20.14 -14.67
CA GLU A 528 -0.62 21.17 -14.81
C GLU A 528 0.49 20.90 -13.79
N ILE A 529 1.73 21.26 -14.13
CA ILE A 529 2.81 21.32 -13.14
C ILE A 529 2.92 22.76 -12.68
N VAL A 530 2.57 23.01 -11.42
CA VAL A 530 2.44 24.36 -10.85
C VAL A 530 3.48 24.55 -9.76
N GLN A 531 4.12 25.72 -9.75
CA GLN A 531 5.00 26.12 -8.66
C GLN A 531 4.18 26.77 -7.55
N GLU A 532 3.98 26.03 -6.44
CA GLU A 532 3.37 26.55 -5.23
C GLU A 532 4.38 27.38 -4.44
N LEU A 533 3.92 28.52 -3.94
CA LEU A 533 4.67 29.51 -3.18
C LEU A 533 4.09 29.63 -1.78
N LYS A 534 4.95 29.69 -0.77
CA LYS A 534 4.57 29.94 0.63
C LYS A 534 5.37 31.11 1.19
N GLY A 535 4.68 32.09 1.76
CA GLY A 535 5.27 33.37 2.18
C GLY A 535 5.68 34.28 1.01
N GLU A 536 6.30 35.42 1.33
CA GLU A 536 6.65 36.47 0.37
C GLU A 536 8.11 36.94 0.52
N GLY A 537 8.60 37.65 -0.50
CA GLY A 537 9.93 38.26 -0.49
C GLY A 537 11.08 37.25 -0.34
N LYS A 538 12.07 37.58 0.49
CA LYS A 538 13.30 36.77 0.64
C LYS A 538 13.06 35.42 1.33
N ALA A 539 12.06 35.32 2.21
CA ALA A 539 11.73 34.11 2.96
C ALA A 539 10.77 33.16 2.21
N GLN A 540 10.33 33.53 0.99
CA GLN A 540 9.42 32.73 0.18
C GLN A 540 10.00 31.34 -0.14
N ARG A 541 9.23 30.30 0.14
CA ARG A 541 9.53 28.90 -0.21
C ARG A 541 8.78 28.51 -1.48
N ARG A 542 9.37 27.59 -2.25
CA ARG A 542 8.83 27.11 -3.52
C ARG A 542 8.81 25.60 -3.56
N ILE A 543 7.76 25.04 -4.13
CA ILE A 543 7.65 23.60 -4.36
C ILE A 543 6.83 23.35 -5.62
N ASN A 544 7.30 22.44 -6.48
CA ASN A 544 6.54 22.04 -7.65
C ASN A 544 5.50 21.00 -7.23
N ALA A 545 4.27 21.16 -7.70
CA ALA A 545 3.14 20.30 -7.44
C ALA A 545 2.44 19.91 -8.75
N VAL A 546 1.87 18.71 -8.80
CA VAL A 546 0.96 18.30 -9.88
C VAL A 546 -0.44 18.77 -9.50
N HIS A 547 -1.05 19.60 -10.33
CA HIS A 547 -2.42 20.04 -10.17
C HIS A 547 -3.30 19.35 -11.22
N VAL A 548 -4.16 18.43 -10.79
CA VAL A 548 -5.09 17.68 -11.64
C VAL A 548 -6.24 18.57 -12.07
N LEU A 549 -6.48 18.63 -13.38
CA LEU A 549 -7.58 19.34 -14.02
C LEU A 549 -8.77 18.41 -14.30
N ASP A 550 -8.50 17.16 -14.70
CA ASP A 550 -9.50 16.13 -14.99
C ASP A 550 -8.85 14.73 -14.96
N ALA A 551 -9.64 13.67 -14.90
CA ALA A 551 -9.19 12.28 -14.85
C ALA A 551 -9.72 11.47 -16.03
N LEU A 552 -8.87 10.60 -16.59
CA LEU A 552 -9.24 9.71 -17.69
C LEU A 552 -9.25 8.26 -17.22
N VAL A 553 -8.16 7.81 -16.59
CA VAL A 553 -8.03 6.46 -16.04
C VAL A 553 -7.42 6.53 -14.65
N LEU A 554 -8.03 5.89 -13.67
CA LEU A 554 -7.59 5.86 -12.27
C LEU A 554 -7.31 4.41 -11.87
N ASN A 555 -6.02 4.04 -11.78
CA ASN A 555 -5.59 2.69 -11.41
C ASN A 555 -6.28 1.57 -12.24
N GLY A 556 -6.40 1.78 -13.55
CA GLY A 556 -7.02 0.85 -14.49
C GLY A 556 -8.53 1.04 -14.70
N THR A 557 -9.21 1.83 -13.87
CA THR A 557 -10.62 2.19 -14.07
C THR A 557 -10.74 3.35 -15.04
N ASP A 558 -11.37 3.12 -16.18
CA ASP A 558 -11.71 4.17 -17.13
C ASP A 558 -12.90 5.00 -16.63
N VAL A 559 -12.71 6.31 -16.49
CA VAL A 559 -13.72 7.24 -15.96
C VAL A 559 -14.16 8.27 -17.00
N ARG A 560 -13.67 8.19 -18.25
CA ARG A 560 -13.86 9.22 -19.28
C ARG A 560 -15.32 9.51 -19.59
N ASP A 561 -16.19 8.51 -19.53
CA ASP A 561 -17.61 8.64 -19.86
C ASP A 561 -18.48 9.11 -18.68
N GLN A 562 -17.91 9.18 -17.48
CA GLN A 562 -18.59 9.73 -16.31
C GLN A 562 -18.76 11.24 -16.45
N HIS A 563 -19.76 11.82 -15.78
CA HIS A 563 -19.96 13.26 -15.76
C HIS A 563 -18.74 13.99 -15.19
N PHE A 564 -18.39 15.16 -15.72
CA PHE A 564 -17.22 15.96 -15.29
C PHE A 564 -17.07 16.04 -13.76
N ASN A 565 -18.11 16.49 -13.05
CA ASN A 565 -18.08 16.55 -11.57
C ASN A 565 -17.80 15.18 -10.90
N GLN A 566 -18.30 14.08 -11.46
CA GLN A 566 -18.02 12.73 -10.93
C GLN A 566 -16.55 12.36 -11.15
N ARG A 567 -15.98 12.65 -12.34
CA ARG A 567 -14.55 12.45 -12.61
C ARG A 567 -13.68 13.23 -11.62
N ILE A 568 -14.04 14.48 -11.32
CA ILE A 568 -13.35 15.32 -10.33
C ILE A 568 -13.45 14.70 -8.92
N GLN A 569 -14.64 14.27 -8.48
CA GLN A 569 -14.80 13.61 -7.17
C GLN A 569 -13.99 12.30 -7.07
N MET A 570 -13.94 11.52 -8.14
CA MET A 570 -13.12 10.30 -8.20
C MET A 570 -11.63 10.65 -8.16
N ALA A 571 -11.21 11.72 -8.86
CA ALA A 571 -9.84 12.23 -8.82
C ALA A 571 -9.47 12.73 -7.41
N GLU A 572 -10.38 13.39 -6.69
CA GLU A 572 -10.14 13.85 -5.31
C GLU A 572 -9.91 12.67 -4.37
N LYS A 573 -10.74 11.63 -4.45
CA LYS A 573 -10.55 10.38 -3.71
C LYS A 573 -9.21 9.73 -4.05
N PHE A 574 -8.87 9.65 -5.35
CA PHE A 574 -7.61 9.11 -5.83
C PHE A 574 -6.39 9.91 -5.35
N VAL A 575 -6.46 11.25 -5.38
CA VAL A 575 -5.38 12.12 -4.91
C VAL A 575 -5.19 12.00 -3.41
N LYS A 576 -6.29 11.98 -2.64
CA LYS A 576 -6.26 11.76 -1.19
C LYS A 576 -5.60 10.43 -0.84
N ALA A 577 -5.90 9.40 -1.62
CA ALA A 577 -5.32 8.07 -1.53
C ALA A 577 -3.80 8.04 -1.76
N VAL A 578 -3.32 8.63 -2.86
CA VAL A 578 -1.88 8.56 -3.20
C VAL A 578 -1.02 9.58 -2.43
N SER A 579 -1.65 10.56 -1.78
CA SER A 579 -0.96 11.57 -0.99
C SER A 579 -0.34 10.97 0.27
N LYS A 580 0.87 11.40 0.60
CA LYS A 580 1.58 10.96 1.82
C LYS A 580 1.93 12.17 2.69
N PRO A 581 0.98 12.71 3.49
CA PRO A 581 1.19 13.91 4.30
C PRO A 581 2.36 13.80 5.30
N SER A 582 2.65 12.58 5.77
CA SER A 582 3.78 12.27 6.65
C SER A 582 5.15 12.35 5.98
N ARG A 583 5.20 12.50 4.65
CA ARG A 583 6.44 12.58 3.85
C ARG A 583 6.61 13.97 3.25
N PRO A 584 7.11 14.96 4.02
CA PRO A 584 7.26 16.33 3.55
C PRO A 584 8.29 16.48 2.42
N ASP A 585 9.12 15.45 2.18
CA ASP A 585 10.07 15.40 1.08
C ASP A 585 9.42 15.08 -0.28
N MET A 586 8.18 14.59 -0.30
CA MET A 586 7.45 14.29 -1.53
C MET A 586 6.82 15.53 -2.17
N ASN A 587 6.76 15.52 -3.50
CA ASN A 587 6.08 16.56 -4.26
C ASN A 587 4.55 16.37 -4.16
N PRO A 588 3.78 17.43 -3.90
CA PRO A 588 2.33 17.32 -3.80
C PRO A 588 1.65 17.00 -5.13
N ILE A 589 0.54 16.28 -5.04
CA ILE A 589 -0.48 16.19 -6.07
C ILE A 589 -1.80 16.69 -5.49
N ARG A 590 -2.53 17.52 -6.24
CA ARG A 590 -3.80 18.15 -5.80
C ARG A 590 -4.80 18.15 -6.95
N VAL A 591 -6.08 18.08 -6.65
CA VAL A 591 -7.13 18.39 -7.63
C VAL A 591 -7.41 19.89 -7.58
N LYS A 592 -7.50 20.55 -8.74
CA LYS A 592 -7.85 21.97 -8.79
C LYS A 592 -9.30 22.18 -8.36
N GLU A 593 -9.53 23.30 -7.70
CA GLU A 593 -10.87 23.69 -7.29
C GLU A 593 -11.71 24.05 -8.52
N VAL A 594 -12.91 23.46 -8.58
CA VAL A 594 -13.87 23.64 -9.65
C VAL A 594 -14.96 24.59 -9.19
N TYR A 595 -15.15 25.67 -9.93
CA TYR A 595 -16.21 26.64 -9.70
C TYR A 595 -17.33 26.46 -10.72
N ARG A 596 -18.55 26.73 -10.29
CA ARG A 596 -19.64 26.98 -11.24
C ARG A 596 -19.41 28.32 -11.91
N LEU A 597 -19.67 28.42 -13.22
CA LEU A 597 -19.38 29.65 -13.95
C LEU A 597 -20.20 30.84 -13.41
N GLU A 598 -21.45 30.61 -13.00
CA GLU A 598 -22.30 31.61 -12.36
C GLU A 598 -21.83 32.06 -10.96
N GLU A 599 -20.87 31.35 -10.37
CA GLU A 599 -20.27 31.69 -9.08
C GLU A 599 -18.80 32.12 -9.22
N MET A 600 -18.35 32.49 -10.44
CA MET A 600 -16.94 32.77 -10.71
C MET A 600 -16.38 33.96 -9.91
N GLU A 601 -17.24 34.83 -9.37
CA GLU A 601 -16.83 35.93 -8.50
C GLU A 601 -15.98 35.46 -7.31
N LYS A 602 -16.27 34.25 -6.81
CA LYS A 602 -15.52 33.61 -5.71
C LYS A 602 -14.04 33.40 -6.04
N ILE A 603 -13.68 33.33 -7.33
CA ILE A 603 -12.28 33.21 -7.77
C ILE A 603 -11.55 34.53 -7.53
N PHE A 604 -12.16 35.67 -7.91
CA PHE A 604 -11.50 36.98 -7.84
C PHE A 604 -11.25 37.43 -6.40
N VAL A 605 -12.09 37.00 -5.44
CA VAL A 605 -11.88 37.25 -4.00
C VAL A 605 -10.57 36.63 -3.48
N ARG A 606 -10.03 35.62 -4.17
CA ARG A 606 -8.80 34.91 -3.79
C ARG A 606 -7.57 35.39 -4.54
N LEU A 607 -7.72 36.41 -5.39
CA LEU A 607 -6.62 37.04 -6.09
C LEU A 607 -6.01 38.12 -5.23
N GLU A 608 -4.70 38.07 -5.08
CA GLU A 608 -3.92 39.01 -4.29
C GLU A 608 -2.66 39.43 -5.06
N MET A 609 -2.22 40.67 -4.88
CA MET A 609 -0.95 41.14 -5.43
C MET A 609 0.17 40.87 -4.43
N LYS A 610 1.04 39.89 -4.71
CA LYS A 610 2.12 39.44 -3.80
C LYS A 610 3.52 39.67 -4.34
N VAL A 611 4.48 39.96 -3.47
CA VAL A 611 5.89 40.15 -3.88
C VAL A 611 6.59 38.79 -3.93
N THR A 612 6.86 38.31 -5.14
CA THR A 612 7.58 37.05 -5.35
C THR A 612 9.09 37.23 -5.35
N LYS A 613 9.84 36.20 -4.92
CA LYS A 613 11.30 36.18 -5.06
C LYS A 613 11.67 36.34 -6.56
N SER A 614 12.62 37.22 -6.86
CA SER A 614 13.04 37.55 -8.23
C SER A 614 12.11 38.46 -9.06
N SER A 615 11.03 39.04 -8.49
CA SER A 615 10.24 40.06 -9.22
C SER A 615 10.79 41.49 -9.13
N GLY A 616 11.98 41.68 -8.56
CA GLY A 616 12.56 43.02 -8.38
C GLY A 616 11.74 43.93 -7.45
N GLY A 617 10.90 43.35 -6.57
CA GLY A 617 10.00 44.09 -5.69
C GLY A 617 8.63 44.41 -6.30
N MET A 618 8.41 44.14 -7.59
CA MET A 618 7.09 44.34 -8.19
C MET A 618 6.11 43.23 -7.75
N PRO A 619 4.93 43.58 -7.23
CA PRO A 619 3.87 42.61 -6.92
C PRO A 619 3.38 41.90 -8.18
N ARG A 620 3.06 40.61 -8.06
CA ARG A 620 2.45 39.81 -9.13
C ARG A 620 1.12 39.25 -8.66
N LEU A 621 0.18 39.15 -9.59
CA LEU A 621 -1.10 38.50 -9.36
C LEU A 621 -0.86 37.08 -8.87
N SER A 622 -1.46 36.72 -7.75
CA SER A 622 -1.32 35.43 -7.08
C SER A 622 -2.70 34.92 -6.71
N TYR A 623 -2.93 33.62 -6.90
CA TYR A 623 -4.15 32.95 -6.48
C TYR A 623 -3.88 32.10 -5.25
N THR A 624 -4.51 32.44 -4.13
CA THR A 624 -4.31 31.76 -2.84
C THR A 624 -5.20 30.52 -2.75
N GLY A 625 -4.57 29.36 -2.49
CA GLY A 625 -5.19 28.05 -2.31
C GLY A 625 -5.99 27.95 -1.00
N ARG A 626 -6.44 26.73 -0.66
CA ARG A 626 -7.19 26.51 0.60
C ARG A 626 -6.24 26.47 1.81
N ASP A 627 -4.96 26.24 1.56
CA ASP A 627 -3.88 26.36 2.52
C ASP A 627 -3.18 27.73 2.37
N ASP A 628 -2.13 27.94 3.16
CA ASP A 628 -1.33 29.18 3.13
C ASP A 628 -0.37 29.28 1.92
N ARG A 629 -0.66 28.51 0.86
CA ARG A 629 0.10 28.49 -0.39
C ARG A 629 -0.65 29.19 -1.50
N HIS A 630 0.10 29.77 -2.42
CA HIS A 630 -0.43 30.43 -3.60
C HIS A 630 0.38 30.05 -4.83
N PHE A 631 -0.16 30.29 -6.02
CA PHE A 631 0.58 30.21 -7.27
C PHE A 631 0.26 31.40 -8.16
N LEU A 632 1.05 31.61 -9.19
CA LEU A 632 0.81 32.68 -10.17
C LEU A 632 -0.18 32.16 -11.23
N PRO A 633 -1.42 32.66 -11.28
CA PRO A 633 -2.41 32.19 -12.23
C PRO A 633 -2.07 32.67 -13.65
N SER A 634 -2.33 31.81 -14.65
CA SER A 634 -2.17 32.13 -16.08
C SER A 634 -3.48 32.56 -16.74
N GLY A 635 -4.63 32.24 -16.13
CA GLY A 635 -5.94 32.49 -16.71
C GLY A 635 -7.01 31.59 -16.11
N LEU A 636 -8.11 31.44 -16.85
CA LEU A 636 -9.26 30.63 -16.45
C LEU A 636 -9.65 29.66 -17.57
N TYR A 637 -9.68 28.35 -17.28
CA TYR A 637 -10.33 27.38 -18.14
C TYR A 637 -11.83 27.43 -17.89
N ILE A 638 -12.62 27.46 -18.96
CA ILE A 638 -14.08 27.36 -18.92
C ILE A 638 -14.47 26.11 -19.70
N ILE A 639 -15.15 25.20 -19.01
CA ILE A 639 -15.38 23.82 -19.45
C ILE A 639 -16.89 23.59 -19.52
N LYS A 640 -17.39 23.24 -20.70
CA LYS A 640 -18.79 22.83 -20.88
C LYS A 640 -18.96 21.43 -20.30
N THR A 641 -19.93 21.27 -19.39
CA THR A 641 -20.18 20.00 -18.67
C THR A 641 -21.48 19.32 -19.06
N VAL A 642 -22.28 19.99 -19.89
CA VAL A 642 -23.56 19.50 -20.41
C VAL A 642 -23.46 19.34 -21.92
N ASN A 643 -23.82 18.17 -22.43
CA ASN A 643 -23.72 17.84 -23.85
C ASN A 643 -24.97 18.31 -24.62
N ASP A 644 -24.79 18.76 -25.87
CA ASP A 644 -25.92 19.09 -26.74
C ASP A 644 -26.74 17.84 -27.09
N PRO A 645 -28.07 17.95 -27.29
CA PRO A 645 -28.88 19.17 -27.31
C PRO A 645 -29.40 19.62 -25.93
N TRP A 646 -28.89 19.06 -24.83
CA TRP A 646 -29.31 19.43 -23.48
C TRP A 646 -28.66 20.74 -23.02
N THR A 647 -29.35 21.43 -22.13
CA THR A 647 -28.83 22.60 -21.42
C THR A 647 -29.50 22.69 -20.04
N MET A 648 -28.85 23.35 -19.10
CA MET A 648 -29.39 23.66 -17.78
C MET A 648 -30.06 25.03 -17.77
N ALA A 649 -31.25 25.09 -17.17
CA ALA A 649 -32.00 26.31 -16.92
C ALA A 649 -32.44 26.39 -15.46
N PHE A 650 -32.91 27.56 -15.03
CA PHE A 650 -33.44 27.78 -13.68
C PHE A 650 -34.94 28.09 -13.74
N SER A 651 -35.75 27.31 -13.03
CA SER A 651 -37.18 27.55 -12.92
C SER A 651 -37.47 28.59 -11.85
N LYS A 652 -38.13 29.69 -12.22
CA LYS A 652 -38.55 30.73 -11.29
C LYS A 652 -39.66 30.25 -10.34
N SER A 653 -40.55 29.37 -10.81
CA SER A 653 -41.68 28.86 -10.03
C SER A 653 -41.24 27.83 -8.98
N SER A 654 -40.40 26.86 -9.36
CA SER A 654 -39.90 25.84 -8.43
C SER A 654 -38.62 26.24 -7.70
N LYS A 655 -38.00 27.36 -8.08
CA LYS A 655 -36.70 27.86 -7.58
C LYS A 655 -35.59 26.81 -7.66
N ARG A 656 -35.62 25.96 -8.69
CA ARG A 656 -34.67 24.85 -8.89
C ARG A 656 -34.13 24.83 -10.31
N LYS A 657 -32.90 24.33 -10.45
CA LYS A 657 -32.27 24.06 -11.75
C LYS A 657 -32.87 22.78 -12.36
N PHE A 658 -33.03 22.77 -13.68
CA PHE A 658 -33.52 21.64 -14.46
C PHE A 658 -32.76 21.51 -15.78
N PHE A 659 -32.83 20.35 -16.40
CA PHE A 659 -32.30 20.09 -17.74
C PHE A 659 -33.41 20.26 -18.76
N TYR A 660 -33.10 20.95 -19.85
CA TYR A 660 -33.98 21.21 -20.98
C TYR A 660 -33.35 20.68 -22.26
N ASN A 661 -34.12 19.91 -23.04
CA ASN A 661 -33.69 19.46 -24.35
C ASN A 661 -34.13 20.47 -25.41
N LYS A 662 -33.16 21.12 -26.08
CA LYS A 662 -33.45 22.17 -27.06
C LYS A 662 -34.19 21.65 -28.30
N GLN A 663 -34.03 20.36 -28.62
CA GLN A 663 -34.65 19.71 -29.77
C GLN A 663 -36.03 19.14 -29.44
N THR A 664 -36.16 18.32 -28.40
CA THR A 664 -37.44 17.67 -28.05
C THR A 664 -38.37 18.57 -27.24
N LYS A 665 -37.86 19.70 -26.72
CA LYS A 665 -38.58 20.63 -25.82
C LYS A 665 -38.95 20.02 -24.47
N GLU A 666 -38.39 18.86 -24.12
CA GLU A 666 -38.63 18.19 -22.84
C GLU A 666 -37.80 18.82 -21.71
N SER A 667 -38.35 18.80 -20.49
CA SER A 667 -37.71 19.30 -19.27
C SER A 667 -37.69 18.21 -18.19
N THR A 668 -36.59 18.09 -17.44
CA THR A 668 -36.50 17.18 -16.29
C THR A 668 -35.58 17.71 -15.21
N TYR A 669 -35.87 17.37 -13.95
CA TYR A 669 -35.04 17.72 -12.79
C TYR A 669 -33.97 16.65 -12.49
N ALA A 670 -34.14 15.44 -13.02
CA ALA A 670 -33.14 14.38 -12.93
C ALA A 670 -32.07 14.58 -14.01
N LEU A 671 -30.84 14.10 -13.78
CA LEU A 671 -29.75 14.16 -14.77
C LEU A 671 -30.07 13.22 -15.96
N PRO A 672 -30.33 13.73 -17.17
CA PRO A 672 -30.53 12.89 -18.36
C PRO A 672 -29.22 12.19 -18.75
N PRO A 673 -29.23 10.89 -19.09
CA PRO A 673 -28.02 10.20 -19.55
C PRO A 673 -27.35 10.88 -20.75
N GLY A 674 -28.13 11.39 -21.70
CA GLY A 674 -27.63 12.08 -22.90
C GLY A 674 -27.09 13.49 -22.65
N SER A 675 -27.28 14.07 -21.45
CA SER A 675 -26.74 15.40 -21.12
C SER A 675 -25.33 15.35 -20.58
N VAL A 676 -24.78 14.16 -20.32
CA VAL A 676 -23.46 13.98 -19.72
C VAL A 676 -22.38 14.33 -20.76
N ALA A 677 -21.55 15.33 -20.47
CA ALA A 677 -20.36 15.61 -21.29
C ALA A 677 -19.19 14.68 -20.89
N PRO A 678 -18.78 13.76 -21.76
CA PRO A 678 -17.61 12.91 -21.52
C PRO A 678 -16.31 13.74 -21.60
N PHE A 679 -15.20 13.15 -21.17
CA PHE A 679 -13.89 13.82 -21.14
C PHE A 679 -13.53 14.45 -22.49
N HIS A 680 -13.73 13.74 -23.60
CA HIS A 680 -13.32 14.24 -24.92
C HIS A 680 -14.09 15.50 -25.31
N ALA A 681 -15.40 15.58 -25.01
CA ALA A 681 -16.22 16.76 -25.28
C ALA A 681 -15.80 17.94 -24.39
N CYS A 682 -15.66 17.69 -23.07
CA CYS A 682 -15.16 18.70 -22.14
C CYS A 682 -13.79 19.25 -22.56
N HIS A 683 -12.89 18.37 -23.00
CA HIS A 683 -11.56 18.75 -23.45
C HIS A 683 -11.64 19.52 -24.77
N GLN A 684 -12.35 19.03 -25.77
CA GLN A 684 -12.40 19.65 -27.10
C GLN A 684 -13.01 21.06 -27.08
N ASP A 685 -14.11 21.26 -26.35
CA ASP A 685 -14.88 22.51 -26.39
C ASP A 685 -14.45 23.52 -25.34
N ARG A 686 -13.37 23.25 -24.60
CA ARG A 686 -12.90 24.14 -23.53
C ARG A 686 -12.41 25.48 -24.08
N LEU A 687 -12.76 26.53 -23.35
CA LEU A 687 -12.29 27.88 -23.57
C LEU A 687 -11.19 28.20 -22.55
N PHE A 688 -10.26 29.07 -22.93
CA PHE A 688 -9.24 29.60 -22.01
C PHE A 688 -9.21 31.12 -22.09
N TRP A 689 -9.48 31.76 -20.97
CA TRP A 689 -9.35 33.21 -20.81
C TRP A 689 -8.00 33.52 -20.18
N ALA A 690 -7.03 33.91 -21.00
CA ALA A 690 -5.67 34.20 -20.57
C ALA A 690 -5.61 35.53 -19.80
N TRP A 691 -4.93 35.55 -18.65
CA TRP A 691 -4.73 36.76 -17.84
C TRP A 691 -3.34 37.35 -18.07
N GLU A 692 -3.13 37.78 -19.31
CA GLU A 692 -1.88 38.41 -19.75
C GLU A 692 -1.81 39.88 -19.35
N GLU A 693 -0.67 40.52 -19.63
CA GLU A 693 -0.54 41.96 -19.48
C GLU A 693 -1.63 42.71 -20.27
N GLY A 694 -2.23 43.72 -19.63
CA GLY A 694 -3.37 44.47 -20.15
C GLY A 694 -4.75 43.93 -19.75
N VAL A 695 -4.85 42.69 -19.22
CA VAL A 695 -6.10 42.13 -18.71
C VAL A 695 -6.30 42.53 -17.24
N ARG A 696 -7.38 43.26 -16.95
CA ARG A 696 -7.73 43.69 -15.58
C ARG A 696 -8.67 42.68 -14.93
N VAL A 697 -8.15 41.91 -13.97
CA VAL A 697 -8.89 40.93 -13.15
C VAL A 697 -8.81 41.18 -11.65
N HIS A 698 -7.95 42.11 -11.23
CA HIS A 698 -7.82 42.59 -9.87
C HIS A 698 -7.72 44.12 -9.87
N ASP A 699 -8.30 44.77 -8.87
CA ASP A 699 -8.52 46.22 -8.89
C ASP A 699 -7.20 47.02 -8.87
N SER A 700 -6.15 46.45 -8.28
CA SER A 700 -4.80 47.02 -8.25
C SER A 700 -4.03 46.95 -9.59
N GLN A 701 -4.57 46.28 -10.62
CA GLN A 701 -3.94 46.27 -11.95
C GLN A 701 -4.27 47.58 -12.68
N THR A 702 -3.25 48.38 -12.99
CA THR A 702 -3.39 49.70 -13.61
C THR A 702 -3.17 49.70 -15.13
N ARG A 703 -2.44 48.70 -15.66
CA ARG A 703 -2.24 48.54 -17.10
C ARG A 703 -3.43 47.80 -17.71
N VAL A 704 -4.25 48.52 -18.46
CA VAL A 704 -5.45 47.99 -19.11
C VAL A 704 -5.33 48.16 -20.62
N ASN A 705 -5.61 47.09 -21.36
CA ASN A 705 -5.80 47.15 -22.80
C ASN A 705 -7.31 47.04 -23.08
N PRO A 706 -7.95 48.08 -23.68
CA PRO A 706 -9.40 48.10 -23.92
C PRO A 706 -9.89 47.00 -24.88
N ASP A 707 -8.99 46.42 -25.70
CA ASP A 707 -9.35 45.34 -26.63
C ASP A 707 -9.39 43.96 -25.96
N LYS A 708 -8.91 43.86 -24.71
CA LYS A 708 -8.89 42.61 -23.94
C LYS A 708 -10.03 42.56 -22.94
N LEU A 709 -10.65 41.38 -22.79
CA LEU A 709 -11.71 41.13 -21.82
C LEU A 709 -11.23 41.35 -20.38
N SER A 710 -11.86 42.28 -19.67
CA SER A 710 -11.68 42.48 -18.23
C SER A 710 -12.60 41.58 -17.41
N LYS A 711 -12.36 41.50 -16.09
CA LYS A 711 -13.27 40.89 -15.12
C LYS A 711 -14.68 41.44 -15.25
N ASP A 712 -14.80 42.76 -15.36
CA ASP A 712 -16.10 43.42 -15.35
C ASP A 712 -16.90 43.10 -16.63
N ASP A 713 -16.23 42.97 -17.78
CA ASP A 713 -16.86 42.56 -19.05
C ASP A 713 -17.45 41.14 -18.95
N VAL A 714 -16.65 40.20 -18.43
CA VAL A 714 -17.05 38.79 -18.32
C VAL A 714 -18.14 38.61 -17.26
N LEU A 715 -18.02 39.25 -16.09
CA LEU A 715 -19.04 39.23 -15.05
C LEU A 715 -20.34 39.87 -15.53
N SER A 716 -20.26 41.00 -16.21
CA SER A 716 -21.44 41.65 -16.80
C SER A 716 -22.13 40.70 -17.76
N PHE A 717 -21.42 40.04 -18.67
CA PHE A 717 -22.02 39.06 -19.57
C PHE A 717 -22.72 37.92 -18.81
N ILE A 718 -22.05 37.36 -17.79
CA ILE A 718 -22.58 36.25 -17.00
C ILE A 718 -23.81 36.64 -16.19
N HIS A 719 -23.87 37.87 -15.65
CA HIS A 719 -25.00 38.40 -14.88
C HIS A 719 -26.20 38.79 -15.74
N HIS A 720 -25.98 39.14 -17.01
CA HIS A 720 -27.07 39.40 -17.96
C HIS A 720 -27.61 38.13 -18.63
N ASN A 721 -26.80 37.06 -18.71
CA ASN A 721 -27.17 35.76 -19.29
C ASN A 721 -27.43 34.55 -18.34
N PRO A 722 -27.58 34.67 -17.00
CA PRO A 722 -27.70 33.52 -16.11
C PRO A 722 -29.13 32.95 -16.09
N LEU A 723 -30.08 33.67 -16.69
CA LEU A 723 -31.51 33.43 -16.61
C LEU A 723 -32.12 33.40 -18.02
N GLN A 724 -31.69 32.47 -18.86
CA GLN A 724 -32.60 31.98 -19.89
C GLN A 724 -33.73 31.22 -19.17
N SER A 725 -34.66 31.98 -18.58
CA SER A 725 -35.92 31.49 -18.08
C SER A 725 -36.72 31.07 -19.31
N ILE A 726 -36.70 29.79 -19.61
CA ILE A 726 -37.64 29.19 -20.52
C ILE A 726 -38.97 29.20 -19.77
N SER A 727 -39.92 29.98 -20.26
CA SER A 727 -41.26 30.17 -19.70
C SER A 727 -42.03 28.85 -19.64
#